data_AF-A0A7V4HHF1-F1
#
_entry.id   AF-A0A7V4HHF1-F1
#
_cell.length_a   1.000
_cell.length_b   1.000
_cell.length_c   1.000
_cell.angle_alpha   90.00
_cell.angle_beta   90.00
_cell.angle_gamma   90.00
#
_symmetry.space_group_name_H-M   'P 1'
#
loop_
_entity.id
_entity.type
_entity.pdbx_description
1 polymer ?
#
loop_
_entity_poly.entity_id
_entity_poly.type
_entity_poly.pdbx_seq_one_letter_code
_entity_poly.pdbx_strand_id
1 'polypeptide(L)'
;MREGRDGAGFLAAHQIPRRCRERLRELADYHAWRSEQIAQSLDINSLFQKYERVIPVGSFLQPADPEKVKGETFTHYMGHGVESYSPLQGPIISDLILSVFQRVKPAANIVYEPFRNRDHNNWASQSIKNVPVDAGLWNGVGHPAFVFVNTDRSDSYSAFSAPVELPYMRKIETMQESLRILGRTVLALVYGEGIFETPVKGGSTPYSGRVFISNVGRSIVPNYPLKHALFGHKGGSGSFEQPGYYAYPFLFTDVYGRYSLPYCKLAMVPWPITGYSPEAVGFDEQGLIRYVKDEGPQGQSIYKSINVGVWGDRRNINIVVFRAAPVTLLDLINPQSLKSYTGWGFLTKEGLAPVTKYNIFGSANGIVTAFLEPDRRFFVSLKAGAPENELVQTERAFLLNVDESFTPPPDREIDGRGYLAADTPFLLDVPAHAARSMLLVNGRRLDLQNRYGMADERTRTFHERSRKLVEESLSPGTPKHEAILKQRDAVTYATLNHPVLRRSISEAVLGIVWYLGLLVPFVFFFEKLVFGFADIRKQIAAQAAIFLTIFVLLRLLHPAFQMIRSSLMILLGFIIMLIAGGITILFAGRFQENLEEIRQKRGRVSAAEINRLGVLGTAFALGLNNMHRRIVRTGLTCATLVLITFAMICFTSVHSDIVNTATAIGRAPYQGLLIKREKMAPISDAELFALRTKYGHRFTVATRRMVVGSQGWDRINYNPDIEAVYEPSEGIPRKTPIASCMEFDPEEPLRNQIRLLTSRGWFTKNLVKELKETPPVLIPSTVAGALGITPSLVDSTNVIITLNSQRAVVYGIFDPVSLAEIRDMDGRDLLPFDIEGMRTVQIVGGSVLAEDSDPRLNAERIIITPSDFCVTGTRGQRRLVSVAVEMPNLSYKQARQE
;
A
#
# COMPACT_ATOMS: atom_id res chain seq x y z
N MET A 1 20.11 25.36 -56.86
CA MET A 1 18.74 25.85 -57.14
C MET A 1 18.15 26.28 -55.81
N ARG A 2 18.29 27.53 -55.34
CA ARG A 2 17.37 28.67 -55.61
C ARG A 2 16.01 28.30 -56.21
N GLU A 3 15.13 27.79 -55.36
CA GLU A 3 13.70 28.12 -55.28
C GLU A 3 13.48 28.38 -53.77
N GLY A 4 12.83 29.41 -53.27
CA GLY A 4 11.76 30.22 -53.82
C GLY A 4 10.86 30.48 -52.61
N ARG A 5 10.95 31.71 -52.07
CA ARG A 5 10.21 32.25 -50.93
C ARG A 5 8.80 31.68 -50.76
N ASP A 6 8.58 30.89 -49.71
CA ASP A 6 7.22 30.61 -49.22
C ASP A 6 7.10 30.60 -47.68
N GLY A 7 8.01 31.33 -47.01
CA GLY A 7 7.91 31.58 -45.57
C GLY A 7 6.61 32.32 -45.19
N ALA A 8 6.10 33.19 -46.06
CA ALA A 8 4.82 33.86 -45.85
C ALA A 8 3.63 32.88 -45.89
N GLY A 9 3.65 31.89 -46.81
CA GLY A 9 2.65 30.83 -46.89
C GLY A 9 2.63 29.93 -45.65
N PHE A 10 3.81 29.51 -45.16
CA PHE A 10 3.93 28.70 -43.94
C PHE A 10 3.45 29.45 -42.68
N LEU A 11 3.87 30.72 -42.53
CA LEU A 11 3.47 31.58 -41.40
C LEU A 11 1.96 31.89 -41.41
N ALA A 12 1.37 32.09 -42.60
CA ALA A 12 -0.06 32.33 -42.78
C ALA A 12 -0.89 31.06 -42.54
N ALA A 13 -0.46 29.90 -43.06
CA ALA A 13 -1.12 28.61 -42.85
C ALA A 13 -1.22 28.22 -41.36
N HIS A 14 -0.23 28.63 -40.55
CA HIS A 14 -0.20 28.38 -39.11
C HIS A 14 -0.62 29.60 -38.25
N GLN A 15 -1.09 30.67 -38.89
CA GLN A 15 -1.56 31.91 -38.25
C GLN A 15 -0.58 32.51 -37.21
N ILE A 16 0.73 32.37 -37.45
CA ILE A 16 1.76 32.74 -36.46
C ILE A 16 1.71 34.21 -36.06
N PRO A 17 1.55 35.19 -36.99
CA PRO A 17 1.45 36.61 -36.61
C PRO A 17 0.23 36.94 -35.74
N ARG A 18 -0.87 36.21 -35.91
CA ARG A 18 -2.05 36.34 -35.05
C ARG A 18 -1.76 35.80 -33.65
N ARG A 19 -1.24 34.57 -33.56
CA ARG A 19 -0.86 33.93 -32.29
C ARG A 19 0.17 34.72 -31.50
N CYS A 20 1.16 35.32 -32.17
CA CYS A 20 2.14 36.20 -31.52
C CYS A 20 1.49 37.46 -30.95
N ARG A 21 0.59 38.12 -31.69
CA ARG A 21 -0.14 39.31 -31.20
C ARG A 21 -1.05 38.97 -30.03
N GLU A 22 -1.78 37.85 -30.12
CA GLU A 22 -2.62 37.34 -29.03
C GLU A 22 -1.78 37.07 -27.77
N ARG A 23 -0.62 36.42 -27.92
CA ARG A 23 0.29 36.15 -26.81
C ARG A 23 0.85 37.43 -26.19
N LEU A 24 1.25 38.42 -26.99
CA LEU A 24 1.75 39.70 -26.46
C LEU A 24 0.67 40.48 -25.71
N ARG A 25 -0.58 40.45 -26.19
CA ARG A 25 -1.73 41.03 -25.46
C ARG A 25 -1.94 40.35 -24.12
N GLU A 26 -1.99 39.01 -24.11
CA GLU A 26 -2.12 38.23 -22.88
C GLU A 26 -1.04 38.58 -21.84
N LEU A 27 0.22 38.74 -22.29
CA LEU A 27 1.32 39.13 -21.39
C LEU A 27 1.16 40.57 -20.87
N ALA A 28 0.70 41.50 -21.71
CA ALA A 28 0.43 42.88 -21.30
C ALA A 28 -0.70 42.94 -20.26
N ASP A 29 -1.80 42.21 -20.50
CA ASP A 29 -2.96 42.13 -19.60
C ASP A 29 -2.55 41.52 -18.24
N TYR A 30 -1.74 40.45 -18.26
CA TYR A 30 -1.22 39.84 -17.03
C TYR A 30 -0.36 40.81 -16.22
N HIS A 31 0.53 41.57 -16.87
CA HIS A 31 1.39 42.53 -16.17
C HIS A 31 0.60 43.73 -15.62
N ALA A 32 -0.43 44.19 -16.35
CA ALA A 32 -1.34 45.22 -15.86
C ALA A 32 -2.08 44.75 -14.60
N TRP A 33 -2.70 43.57 -14.67
CA TRP A 33 -3.36 42.94 -13.52
C TRP A 33 -2.40 42.73 -12.34
N ARG A 34 -1.19 42.22 -12.60
CA ARG A 34 -0.20 41.98 -11.53
C ARG A 34 0.26 43.28 -10.88
N SER A 35 0.41 44.36 -11.65
CA SER A 35 0.74 45.68 -11.12
C SER A 35 -0.36 46.19 -10.17
N GLU A 36 -1.62 46.06 -10.57
CA GLU A 36 -2.77 46.43 -9.72
C GLU A 36 -2.82 45.59 -8.45
N GLN A 37 -2.67 44.27 -8.55
CA GLN A 37 -2.69 43.36 -7.41
C GLN A 37 -1.54 43.62 -6.42
N ILE A 38 -0.36 44.01 -6.91
CA ILE A 38 0.76 44.45 -6.05
C ILE A 38 0.43 45.77 -5.36
N ALA A 39 -0.12 46.75 -6.08
CA ALA A 39 -0.53 48.02 -5.49
C ALA A 39 -1.54 47.83 -4.35
N GLN A 40 -2.59 47.02 -4.58
CA GLN A 40 -3.57 46.66 -3.54
C GLN A 40 -2.91 45.97 -2.34
N SER A 41 -1.97 45.07 -2.57
CA SER A 41 -1.24 44.38 -1.48
C SER A 41 -0.37 45.36 -0.67
N LEU A 42 0.24 46.35 -1.32
CA LEU A 42 1.00 47.41 -0.66
C LEU A 42 0.08 48.32 0.16
N ASP A 43 -1.10 48.66 -0.36
CA ASP A 43 -2.09 49.45 0.36
C ASP A 43 -2.57 48.74 1.62
N ILE A 44 -2.88 47.44 1.53
CA ILE A 44 -3.23 46.60 2.69
C ILE A 44 -2.08 46.56 3.69
N ASN A 45 -0.86 46.33 3.23
CA ASN A 45 0.32 46.32 4.10
C ASN A 45 0.50 47.68 4.80
N SER A 46 0.29 48.79 4.08
CA SER A 46 0.34 50.15 4.65
C SER A 46 -0.73 50.38 5.72
N LEU A 47 -1.92 49.79 5.56
CA LEU A 47 -3.00 49.85 6.53
C LEU A 47 -2.58 49.14 7.83
N PHE A 48 -2.03 47.93 7.72
CA PHE A 48 -1.61 47.14 8.88
C PHE A 48 -0.33 47.66 9.55
N GLN A 49 0.60 48.28 8.81
CA GLN A 49 1.83 48.88 9.36
C GLN A 49 1.58 50.02 10.36
N LYS A 50 0.38 50.62 10.35
CA LYS A 50 -0.01 51.65 11.34
C LYS A 50 -0.22 51.08 12.74
N TYR A 51 -0.39 49.76 12.86
CA TYR A 51 -0.64 49.09 14.13
C TYR A 51 0.64 48.46 14.63
N GLU A 52 0.98 48.71 15.90
CA GLU A 52 2.14 48.09 16.55
C GLU A 52 1.99 46.55 16.65
N ARG A 53 0.76 46.08 16.81
CA ARG A 53 0.42 44.65 16.95
C ARG A 53 -0.85 44.31 16.18
N VAL A 54 -0.85 43.12 15.57
CA VAL A 54 -2.01 42.53 14.92
C VAL A 54 -2.27 41.19 15.59
N ILE A 55 -3.50 40.99 16.09
CA ILE A 55 -3.92 39.79 16.81
C ILE A 55 -5.09 39.14 16.05
N PRO A 56 -4.84 38.14 15.20
CA PRO A 56 -5.90 37.40 14.53
C PRO A 56 -6.72 36.58 15.53
N VAL A 57 -8.00 36.87 15.61
CA VAL A 57 -8.97 36.14 16.44
C VAL A 57 -9.99 35.49 15.52
N GLY A 58 -10.14 34.17 15.62
CA GLY A 58 -11.07 33.41 14.80
C GLY A 58 -12.04 32.56 15.61
N SER A 59 -13.04 32.01 14.91
CA SER A 59 -13.88 30.93 15.41
C SER A 59 -13.82 29.75 14.46
N PHE A 60 -13.76 28.57 15.04
CA PHE A 60 -13.98 27.30 14.36
C PHE A 60 -14.95 26.47 15.20
N LEU A 61 -16.01 27.14 15.66
CA LEU A 61 -17.13 26.57 16.39
C LEU A 61 -18.02 25.78 15.43
N GLN A 62 -18.63 24.69 15.90
CA GLN A 62 -19.48 23.83 15.06
C GLN A 62 -20.88 23.67 15.65
N PRO A 63 -21.94 23.76 14.81
CA PRO A 63 -23.30 23.44 15.22
C PRO A 63 -23.39 22.02 15.81
N ALA A 64 -24.14 21.87 16.88
CA ALA A 64 -24.42 20.57 17.50
C ALA A 64 -25.72 19.98 16.98
N ASP A 65 -25.80 18.66 17.00
CA ASP A 65 -27.09 17.98 17.06
C ASP A 65 -27.69 18.12 18.47
N PRO A 66 -28.83 18.82 18.67
CA PRO A 66 -29.43 19.03 19.98
C PRO A 66 -29.93 17.74 20.65
N GLU A 67 -30.06 16.65 19.89
CA GLU A 67 -30.39 15.34 20.44
C GLU A 67 -29.18 14.72 21.14
N LYS A 68 -27.98 14.97 20.60
CA LYS A 68 -26.72 14.40 21.10
C LYS A 68 -26.02 15.27 22.12
N VAL A 69 -26.05 16.58 21.94
CA VAL A 69 -25.35 17.51 22.84
C VAL A 69 -26.29 18.57 23.38
N LYS A 70 -26.39 18.63 24.71
CA LYS A 70 -27.32 19.51 25.46
C LYS A 70 -26.68 20.79 25.99
N GLY A 71 -25.35 20.89 25.95
CA GLY A 71 -24.58 22.03 26.43
C GLY A 71 -23.57 22.53 25.41
N GLU A 72 -22.84 23.57 25.77
CA GLU A 72 -21.75 24.11 24.96
C GLU A 72 -20.43 23.94 25.72
N THR A 73 -19.50 23.16 25.19
CA THR A 73 -18.13 23.11 25.75
C THR A 73 -17.19 23.71 24.72
N PHE A 74 -16.38 24.67 25.15
CA PHE A 74 -15.42 25.31 24.26
C PHE A 74 -14.10 25.61 24.93
N THR A 75 -13.09 25.79 24.11
CA THR A 75 -11.75 26.20 24.52
C THR A 75 -11.09 27.05 23.44
N HIS A 76 -9.86 27.49 23.68
CA HIS A 76 -9.04 28.19 22.70
C HIS A 76 -8.04 27.23 22.04
N TYR A 77 -7.66 27.53 20.80
CA TYR A 77 -6.65 26.80 20.06
C TYR A 77 -5.72 27.79 19.39
N MET A 78 -4.42 27.63 19.63
CA MET A 78 -3.38 28.52 19.10
C MET A 78 -2.63 27.89 17.93
N GLY A 79 -2.72 26.57 17.77
CA GLY A 79 -1.99 25.81 16.76
C GLY A 79 -1.09 24.75 17.38
N HIS A 80 -0.97 23.62 16.69
CA HIS A 80 -0.14 22.50 17.14
C HIS A 80 1.30 22.95 17.45
N GLY A 81 1.77 22.63 18.66
CA GLY A 81 3.12 22.92 19.13
C GLY A 81 3.43 24.38 19.49
N VAL A 82 2.48 25.33 19.39
CA VAL A 82 2.70 26.75 19.73
C VAL A 82 3.18 26.92 21.17
N GLU A 83 2.64 26.15 22.11
CA GLU A 83 3.02 26.16 23.53
C GLU A 83 4.50 25.86 23.77
N SER A 84 5.16 25.13 22.86
CA SER A 84 6.58 24.78 23.01
C SER A 84 7.52 25.95 22.72
N TYR A 85 7.13 26.90 21.86
CA TYR A 85 7.96 28.04 21.47
C TYR A 85 7.35 29.41 21.83
N SER A 86 6.12 29.46 22.32
CA SER A 86 5.47 30.68 22.82
C SER A 86 4.62 30.38 24.06
N PRO A 87 5.26 29.96 25.17
CA PRO A 87 4.58 29.36 26.33
C PRO A 87 3.67 30.32 27.10
N LEU A 88 3.90 31.64 26.99
CA LEU A 88 3.13 32.65 27.71
C LEU A 88 1.75 32.94 27.09
N GLN A 89 1.55 32.63 25.81
CA GLN A 89 0.32 33.02 25.11
C GLN A 89 -0.92 32.29 25.62
N GLY A 90 -0.81 30.98 25.87
CA GLY A 90 -1.91 30.14 26.36
C GLY A 90 -2.48 30.58 27.69
N PRO A 91 -1.64 30.78 28.73
CA PRO A 91 -2.09 31.32 30.01
C PRO A 91 -2.79 32.68 29.86
N ILE A 92 -2.20 33.62 29.09
CA ILE A 92 -2.75 34.98 28.95
C ILE A 92 -4.14 34.97 28.31
N ILE A 93 -4.32 34.25 27.19
CA ILE A 93 -5.63 34.18 26.55
C ILE A 93 -6.62 33.42 27.43
N SER A 94 -6.17 32.39 28.15
CA SER A 94 -7.03 31.62 29.03
C SER A 94 -7.55 32.44 30.20
N ASP A 95 -6.69 33.24 30.84
CA ASP A 95 -7.05 34.13 31.94
C ASP A 95 -8.02 35.22 31.46
N LEU A 96 -7.78 35.75 30.26
CA LEU A 96 -8.68 36.71 29.65
C LEU A 96 -10.07 36.10 29.40
N ILE A 97 -10.13 34.92 28.77
CA ILE A 97 -11.39 34.22 28.52
C ILE A 97 -12.09 33.91 29.84
N LEU A 98 -11.36 33.45 30.85
CA LEU A 98 -11.92 33.14 32.17
C LEU A 98 -12.51 34.39 32.83
N SER A 99 -11.81 35.53 32.77
CA SER A 99 -12.32 36.80 33.30
C SER A 99 -13.58 37.28 32.58
N VAL A 100 -13.66 37.06 31.27
CA VAL A 100 -14.84 37.37 30.45
C VAL A 100 -15.98 36.42 30.82
N PHE A 101 -15.71 35.13 30.89
CA PHE A 101 -16.66 34.09 31.29
C PHE A 101 -17.31 34.41 32.63
N GLN A 102 -16.53 34.85 33.62
CA GLN A 102 -17.03 35.27 34.94
C GLN A 102 -17.89 36.54 34.89
N ARG A 103 -17.52 37.54 34.07
CA ARG A 103 -18.28 38.80 33.91
C ARG A 103 -19.60 38.61 33.17
N VAL A 104 -19.58 37.73 32.17
CA VAL A 104 -20.65 37.48 31.20
C VAL A 104 -21.77 36.61 31.80
N LYS A 105 -21.49 35.91 32.92
CA LYS A 105 -22.40 35.02 33.66
C LYS A 105 -23.26 34.18 32.73
N PRO A 106 -22.63 33.27 31.95
CA PRO A 106 -23.32 32.57 30.89
C PRO A 106 -24.27 31.50 31.42
N ALA A 107 -25.07 30.92 30.52
CA ALA A 107 -26.05 29.90 30.87
C ALA A 107 -25.41 28.72 31.61
N ALA A 108 -26.15 28.04 32.49
CA ALA A 108 -25.62 26.98 33.35
C ALA A 108 -25.02 25.78 32.59
N ASN A 109 -25.36 25.62 31.31
CA ASN A 109 -24.95 24.51 30.46
C ASN A 109 -23.76 24.82 29.55
N ILE A 110 -23.06 25.96 29.74
CA ILE A 110 -21.81 26.24 29.04
C ILE A 110 -20.59 25.98 29.95
N VAL A 111 -19.56 25.37 29.37
CA VAL A 111 -18.32 25.03 30.04
C VAL A 111 -17.16 25.60 29.23
N TYR A 112 -16.34 26.43 29.87
CA TYR A 112 -15.04 26.82 29.34
C TYR A 112 -13.98 25.86 29.89
N GLU A 113 -13.22 25.24 29.00
CA GLU A 113 -12.08 24.41 29.39
C GLU A 113 -10.78 25.23 29.33
N PRO A 114 -10.15 25.53 30.49
CA PRO A 114 -8.99 26.41 30.54
C PRO A 114 -7.72 25.75 30.00
N PHE A 115 -6.68 26.57 29.89
CA PHE A 115 -5.34 26.14 29.47
C PHE A 115 -4.83 24.94 30.28
N ARG A 116 -4.43 23.87 29.58
CA ARG A 116 -3.96 22.60 30.15
C ARG A 116 -2.46 22.42 29.99
N ASN A 117 -1.66 23.46 30.27
CA ASN A 117 -0.21 23.45 30.10
C ASN A 117 0.27 23.16 28.65
N ARG A 118 1.46 22.60 28.47
CA ARG A 118 2.10 22.29 27.18
C ARG A 118 1.38 21.29 26.27
N ASP A 119 0.35 20.61 26.79
CA ASP A 119 -0.42 19.60 26.07
C ASP A 119 -1.78 20.12 25.60
N HIS A 120 -2.11 21.39 25.87
CA HIS A 120 -3.42 21.95 25.62
C HIS A 120 -3.77 21.97 24.13
N ASN A 121 -2.89 22.47 23.26
CA ASN A 121 -3.12 22.43 21.81
C ASN A 121 -3.17 20.99 21.28
N ASN A 122 -2.40 20.06 21.82
CA ASN A 122 -2.42 18.66 21.37
C ASN A 122 -3.78 18.00 21.70
N TRP A 123 -4.27 18.22 22.92
CA TRP A 123 -5.58 17.76 23.35
C TRP A 123 -6.72 18.43 22.55
N ALA A 124 -6.69 19.76 22.41
CA ALA A 124 -7.71 20.49 21.65
C ALA A 124 -7.73 20.06 20.17
N SER A 125 -6.57 19.80 19.56
CA SER A 125 -6.44 19.25 18.20
C SER A 125 -7.16 17.90 18.07
N GLN A 126 -7.02 17.01 19.06
CA GLN A 126 -7.71 15.72 19.06
C GLN A 126 -9.22 15.87 19.17
N SER A 127 -9.71 16.80 20.00
CA SER A 127 -11.13 17.10 20.16
C SER A 127 -11.78 17.59 18.87
N ILE A 128 -11.04 18.35 18.04
CA ILE A 128 -11.49 18.81 16.72
C ILE A 128 -11.09 17.87 15.56
N LYS A 129 -10.76 16.60 15.85
CA LYS A 129 -10.41 15.59 14.83
C LYS A 129 -9.24 15.99 13.92
N ASN A 130 -8.28 16.76 14.46
CA ASN A 130 -7.13 17.31 13.76
C ASN A 130 -7.49 18.17 12.54
N VAL A 131 -8.67 18.80 12.55
CA VAL A 131 -8.99 19.81 11.54
C VAL A 131 -8.02 20.98 11.71
N PRO A 132 -7.28 21.37 10.64
CA PRO A 132 -6.29 22.42 10.75
C PRO A 132 -6.98 23.78 10.87
N VAL A 133 -6.46 24.58 11.79
CA VAL A 133 -6.99 25.91 12.14
C VAL A 133 -5.89 26.94 11.98
N ASP A 134 -6.20 28.08 11.40
CA ASP A 134 -5.21 29.04 10.90
C ASP A 134 -4.38 29.74 11.99
N ALA A 135 -4.79 29.66 13.26
CA ALA A 135 -4.06 30.25 14.38
C ALA A 135 -2.58 29.83 14.40
N GLY A 136 -2.30 28.57 14.09
CA GLY A 136 -0.93 28.06 14.06
C GLY A 136 -0.07 28.74 12.99
N LEU A 137 -0.64 29.15 11.86
CA LEU A 137 0.07 29.87 10.79
C LEU A 137 0.47 31.26 11.26
N TRP A 138 -0.49 32.02 11.79
CA TRP A 138 -0.29 33.39 12.29
C TRP A 138 0.74 33.45 13.43
N ASN A 139 0.64 32.54 14.40
CA ASN A 139 1.65 32.42 15.47
C ASN A 139 3.05 32.14 14.89
N GLY A 140 3.14 31.37 13.81
CA GLY A 140 4.42 31.11 13.16
C GLY A 140 5.06 32.29 12.45
N VAL A 141 4.28 33.23 11.94
CA VAL A 141 4.81 34.44 11.28
C VAL A 141 5.05 35.59 12.26
N GLY A 142 4.79 35.37 13.55
CA GLY A 142 5.06 36.33 14.62
C GLY A 142 3.86 37.19 15.02
N HIS A 143 2.63 36.74 14.74
CA HIS A 143 1.41 37.40 15.21
C HIS A 143 0.69 36.50 16.21
N PRO A 144 0.43 36.94 17.47
CA PRO A 144 -0.33 36.14 18.43
C PRO A 144 -1.72 35.89 17.88
N ALA A 145 -2.13 34.63 17.80
CA ALA A 145 -3.41 34.25 17.21
C ALA A 145 -4.09 33.12 17.99
N PHE A 146 -5.42 33.16 18.02
CA PHE A 146 -6.22 32.16 18.73
C PHE A 146 -7.57 31.98 18.03
N VAL A 147 -8.04 30.74 18.04
CA VAL A 147 -9.32 30.34 17.50
C VAL A 147 -10.13 29.64 18.58
N PHE A 148 -11.41 29.98 18.69
CA PHE A 148 -12.32 29.28 19.59
C PHE A 148 -12.81 28.00 18.92
N VAL A 149 -12.76 26.89 19.66
CA VAL A 149 -13.19 25.57 19.19
C VAL A 149 -14.08 24.91 20.23
N ASN A 150 -15.01 24.07 19.77
CA ASN A 150 -15.80 23.24 20.67
C ASN A 150 -15.10 21.91 20.92
N THR A 151 -15.15 21.39 22.14
CA THR A 151 -14.46 20.14 22.50
C THR A 151 -15.41 18.96 22.64
N ASP A 152 -16.69 19.23 22.81
CA ASP A 152 -17.80 18.27 22.88
C ASP A 152 -18.49 18.04 21.51
N ARG A 153 -17.91 18.55 20.41
CA ARG A 153 -18.50 18.51 19.05
C ARG A 153 -17.76 17.57 18.09
N SER A 154 -17.14 16.50 18.59
CA SER A 154 -16.39 15.52 17.76
C SER A 154 -17.20 15.02 16.55
N ASP A 155 -18.50 14.76 16.73
CA ASP A 155 -19.40 14.31 15.66
C ASP A 155 -19.57 15.39 14.58
N SER A 156 -19.79 16.64 14.98
CA SER A 156 -19.92 17.77 14.06
C SER A 156 -18.64 18.01 13.28
N TYR A 157 -17.46 17.96 13.94
CA TYR A 157 -16.17 18.05 13.23
C TYR A 157 -15.95 16.89 12.26
N SER A 158 -16.39 15.68 12.62
CA SER A 158 -16.29 14.53 11.72
C SER A 158 -17.20 14.70 10.50
N ALA A 159 -18.39 15.27 10.70
CA ALA A 159 -19.36 15.52 9.65
C ALA A 159 -19.09 16.80 8.84
N PHE A 160 -18.14 17.65 9.24
CA PHE A 160 -17.73 18.82 8.46
C PHE A 160 -17.31 18.45 7.03
N SER A 161 -16.76 17.24 6.88
CA SER A 161 -16.35 16.61 5.62
C SER A 161 -17.51 15.96 4.83
N ALA A 162 -18.75 16.04 5.32
CA ALA A 162 -19.88 15.39 4.68
C ALA A 162 -20.15 16.01 3.29
N PRO A 163 -20.36 15.19 2.25
CA PRO A 163 -20.68 15.68 0.91
C PRO A 163 -22.11 16.27 0.81
N VAL A 164 -22.88 16.18 1.89
CA VAL A 164 -24.26 16.64 2.00
C VAL A 164 -24.44 17.40 3.30
N GLU A 165 -25.29 18.43 3.26
CA GLU A 165 -25.63 19.21 4.44
C GLU A 165 -26.57 18.41 5.37
N LEU A 166 -26.18 18.25 6.64
CA LEU A 166 -26.99 17.55 7.64
C LEU A 166 -27.92 18.53 8.37
N PRO A 167 -29.12 18.11 8.80
CA PRO A 167 -30.12 19.03 9.38
C PRO A 167 -29.63 19.86 10.58
N TYR A 168 -28.75 19.31 11.42
CA TYR A 168 -28.21 20.04 12.57
C TYR A 168 -27.17 21.10 12.20
N MET A 169 -26.57 21.04 11.01
CA MET A 169 -25.55 22.01 10.57
C MET A 169 -26.12 23.44 10.43
N ARG A 170 -27.43 23.59 10.32
CA ARG A 170 -28.12 24.89 10.28
C ARG A 170 -28.46 25.44 11.66
N LYS A 171 -28.34 24.63 12.72
CA LYS A 171 -28.78 24.99 14.09
C LYS A 171 -27.73 25.80 14.82
N ILE A 172 -27.47 27.01 14.34
CA ILE A 172 -26.44 27.92 14.88
C ILE A 172 -26.69 28.34 16.33
N GLU A 173 -27.93 28.20 16.81
CA GLU A 173 -28.33 28.48 18.19
C GLU A 173 -27.55 27.60 19.19
N THR A 174 -27.07 26.44 18.74
CA THR A 174 -26.27 25.51 19.54
C THR A 174 -24.83 25.96 19.81
N MET A 175 -24.44 27.14 19.31
CA MET A 175 -23.15 27.80 19.54
C MET A 175 -23.32 29.24 20.06
N GLN A 176 -24.54 29.64 20.42
CA GLN A 176 -24.87 31.03 20.72
C GLN A 176 -24.02 31.58 21.88
N GLU A 177 -23.86 30.81 22.95
CA GLU A 177 -23.13 31.26 24.12
C GLU A 177 -21.62 31.33 23.87
N SER A 178 -21.06 30.35 23.15
CA SER A 178 -19.67 30.34 22.71
C SER A 178 -19.35 31.57 21.82
N LEU A 179 -20.25 31.90 20.89
CA LEU A 179 -20.13 33.11 20.05
C LEU A 179 -20.25 34.40 20.87
N ARG A 180 -21.14 34.43 21.86
CA ARG A 180 -21.30 35.57 22.77
C ARG A 180 -20.04 35.83 23.58
N ILE A 181 -19.42 34.78 24.11
CA ILE A 181 -18.16 34.88 24.87
C ILE A 181 -17.03 35.32 23.95
N LEU A 182 -16.89 34.73 22.76
CA LEU A 182 -15.92 35.16 21.75
C LEU A 182 -16.04 36.66 21.47
N GLY A 183 -17.24 37.16 21.20
CA GLY A 183 -17.46 38.59 20.94
C GLY A 183 -17.05 39.47 22.13
N ARG A 184 -17.29 39.02 23.37
CA ARG A 184 -16.87 39.73 24.58
C ARG A 184 -15.36 39.66 24.80
N THR A 185 -14.72 38.54 24.48
CA THR A 185 -13.26 38.40 24.49
C THR A 185 -12.61 39.32 23.47
N VAL A 186 -13.15 39.40 22.24
CA VAL A 186 -12.69 40.35 21.22
C VAL A 186 -12.81 41.79 21.71
N LEU A 187 -13.94 42.17 22.32
CA LEU A 187 -14.09 43.51 22.89
C LEU A 187 -13.09 43.78 24.02
N ALA A 188 -12.87 42.82 24.92
CA ALA A 188 -11.88 42.96 26.00
C ALA A 188 -10.47 43.19 25.45
N LEU A 189 -10.07 42.46 24.40
CA LEU A 189 -8.82 42.68 23.69
C LEU A 189 -8.72 44.08 23.09
N VAL A 190 -9.80 44.58 22.47
CA VAL A 190 -9.85 45.93 21.90
C VAL A 190 -9.71 47.00 22.99
N TYR A 191 -10.22 46.76 24.20
CA TYR A 191 -10.03 47.65 25.35
C TYR A 191 -8.65 47.49 26.03
N GLY A 192 -7.76 46.66 25.49
CA GLY A 192 -6.40 46.49 25.99
C GLY A 192 -6.23 45.46 27.10
N GLU A 193 -7.22 44.60 27.33
CA GLU A 193 -7.09 43.50 28.28
C GLU A 193 -6.30 42.33 27.65
N GLY A 194 -5.22 41.90 28.32
CA GLY A 194 -4.32 40.84 27.84
C GLY A 194 -3.14 41.39 27.02
N ILE A 195 -1.93 41.30 27.57
CA ILE A 195 -0.70 41.80 26.93
C ILE A 195 0.02 40.62 26.29
N PHE A 196 -0.08 40.49 24.97
CA PHE A 196 0.58 39.41 24.23
C PHE A 196 1.96 39.83 23.71
N GLU A 197 2.99 39.06 24.03
CA GLU A 197 4.31 39.20 23.40
C GLU A 197 4.30 38.73 21.95
N THR A 198 5.24 39.22 21.14
CA THR A 198 5.46 38.75 19.77
C THR A 198 5.87 37.28 19.82
N PRO A 199 5.08 36.34 19.25
CA PRO A 199 5.47 34.94 19.23
C PRO A 199 6.81 34.74 18.53
N VAL A 200 7.51 33.69 18.96
CA VAL A 200 8.74 33.26 18.29
C VAL A 200 8.37 32.84 16.87
N LYS A 201 8.93 33.55 15.88
CA LYS A 201 8.72 33.21 14.47
C LYS A 201 9.22 31.79 14.22
N GLY A 202 8.29 30.92 13.84
CA GLY A 202 8.63 29.60 13.35
C GLY A 202 9.35 29.69 12.00
N GLY A 203 10.16 28.68 11.67
CA GLY A 203 10.76 28.60 10.34
C GLY A 203 9.69 28.54 9.25
N SER A 204 9.70 29.48 8.31
CA SER A 204 8.89 29.41 7.08
C SER A 204 9.76 28.90 5.94
N THR A 205 9.26 27.95 5.16
CA THR A 205 9.96 27.49 3.95
C THR A 205 9.30 28.07 2.70
N PRO A 206 10.03 28.83 1.86
CA PRO A 206 9.49 29.28 0.58
C PRO A 206 9.38 28.11 -0.39
N TYR A 207 8.25 28.00 -1.09
CA TYR A 207 8.09 27.11 -2.25
C TYR A 207 8.04 27.94 -3.51
N SER A 208 8.90 27.68 -4.49
CA SER A 208 8.80 28.36 -5.78
C SER A 208 9.39 27.53 -6.89
N GLY A 209 8.96 27.80 -8.12
CA GLY A 209 9.35 27.00 -9.26
C GLY A 209 8.60 27.33 -10.54
N ARG A 210 8.81 26.49 -11.55
CA ARG A 210 8.09 26.55 -12.83
C ARG A 210 7.58 25.19 -13.26
N VAL A 211 6.47 25.17 -13.97
CA VAL A 211 5.90 23.97 -14.59
C VAL A 211 6.18 24.01 -16.09
N PHE A 212 6.82 22.97 -16.61
CA PHE A 212 7.21 22.86 -18.01
C PHE A 212 6.59 21.64 -18.68
N ILE A 213 6.13 21.80 -19.92
CA ILE A 213 5.61 20.71 -20.73
C ILE A 213 6.77 19.98 -21.42
N SER A 214 6.83 18.66 -21.25
CA SER A 214 7.77 17.78 -21.96
C SER A 214 7.40 17.62 -23.44
N ASN A 215 8.40 17.31 -24.26
CA ASN A 215 8.25 17.00 -25.69
C ASN A 215 7.60 18.11 -26.54
N VAL A 216 7.68 19.38 -26.11
CA VAL A 216 7.29 20.52 -26.95
C VAL A 216 8.53 21.07 -27.66
N GLY A 217 8.54 20.98 -28.99
CA GLY A 217 9.67 21.43 -29.82
C GLY A 217 10.83 20.42 -29.86
N ARG A 218 12.04 20.90 -30.16
CA ARG A 218 13.27 20.08 -30.27
C ARG A 218 14.21 20.19 -29.06
N SER A 219 13.77 20.85 -27.98
CA SER A 219 14.62 21.04 -26.79
C SER A 219 14.74 19.75 -26.00
N ILE A 220 15.98 19.37 -25.65
CA ILE A 220 16.25 18.21 -24.78
C ILE A 220 15.77 18.48 -23.35
N VAL A 221 15.95 19.73 -22.88
CA VAL A 221 15.47 20.17 -21.57
C VAL A 221 14.10 20.84 -21.77
N PRO A 222 13.03 20.36 -21.10
CA PRO A 222 11.71 20.99 -21.16
C PRO A 222 11.79 22.47 -20.76
N ASN A 223 11.38 23.36 -21.66
CA ASN A 223 11.45 24.80 -21.48
C ASN A 223 10.13 25.52 -21.85
N TYR A 224 9.11 24.77 -22.25
CA TYR A 224 7.82 25.33 -22.61
C TYR A 224 6.94 25.47 -21.36
N PRO A 225 6.62 26.70 -20.90
CA PRO A 225 5.88 26.88 -19.66
C PRO A 225 4.42 26.47 -19.80
N LEU A 226 3.89 25.77 -18.79
CA LEU A 226 2.46 25.51 -18.66
C LEU A 226 1.81 26.59 -17.81
N LYS A 227 1.03 27.47 -18.44
CA LYS A 227 0.21 28.49 -17.76
C LYS A 227 -1.01 27.86 -17.09
N HIS A 228 -1.48 28.47 -15.98
CA HIS A 228 -2.68 28.06 -15.25
C HIS A 228 -2.70 26.58 -14.83
N ALA A 229 -1.52 25.98 -14.63
CA ALA A 229 -1.39 24.67 -14.03
C ALA A 229 -1.73 24.77 -12.54
N LEU A 230 -2.53 23.85 -12.03
CA LEU A 230 -2.78 23.69 -10.61
C LEU A 230 -1.58 22.99 -9.98
N PHE A 231 -0.89 23.69 -9.10
CA PHE A 231 0.20 23.21 -8.25
C PHE A 231 -0.34 22.91 -6.85
N GLY A 232 0.06 21.78 -6.27
CA GLY A 232 -0.40 21.39 -4.94
C GLY A 232 0.27 20.14 -4.38
N HIS A 233 -0.36 19.56 -3.36
CA HIS A 233 0.04 18.30 -2.75
C HIS A 233 -0.66 17.13 -3.45
N LYS A 234 0.05 16.01 -3.67
CA LYS A 234 -0.50 14.82 -4.35
C LYS A 234 -1.58 14.06 -3.55
N GLY A 235 -1.69 14.35 -2.26
CA GLY A 235 -2.58 13.63 -1.35
C GLY A 235 -1.99 12.31 -0.84
N GLY A 236 -2.78 11.50 -0.14
CA GLY A 236 -2.46 10.13 0.29
C GLY A 236 -1.77 10.01 1.64
N SER A 237 -1.69 11.08 2.43
CA SER A 237 -0.95 11.07 3.70
C SER A 237 -1.74 10.64 4.92
N GLY A 238 -3.07 10.56 4.80
CA GLY A 238 -3.99 10.39 5.94
C GLY A 238 -3.97 11.56 6.93
N SER A 239 -3.08 12.53 6.74
CA SER A 239 -2.91 13.71 7.57
C SER A 239 -3.40 14.92 6.77
N PHE A 240 -4.46 15.57 7.25
CA PHE A 240 -5.02 16.80 6.67
C PHE A 240 -5.79 16.67 5.33
N GLU A 241 -6.25 15.46 5.01
CA GLU A 241 -7.12 15.18 3.85
C GLU A 241 -8.37 14.47 4.36
N GLN A 242 -9.53 15.13 4.27
CA GLN A 242 -10.83 14.53 4.56
C GLN A 242 -11.72 14.61 3.31
N PRO A 243 -12.74 13.76 3.16
CA PRO A 243 -13.71 13.91 2.07
C PRO A 243 -14.23 15.37 2.00
N GLY A 244 -14.16 16.02 0.83
CA GLY A 244 -14.64 17.41 0.70
C GLY A 244 -13.80 18.52 1.36
N TYR A 245 -12.74 18.20 2.12
CA TYR A 245 -11.83 19.19 2.72
C TYR A 245 -10.35 18.82 2.52
N TYR A 246 -9.61 19.74 1.92
CA TYR A 246 -8.18 19.61 1.67
C TYR A 246 -7.43 20.76 2.35
N ALA A 247 -6.56 20.45 3.29
CA ALA A 247 -5.82 21.48 4.04
C ALA A 247 -4.53 21.96 3.33
N TYR A 248 -4.23 21.44 2.14
CA TYR A 248 -3.05 21.84 1.39
C TYR A 248 -3.36 23.07 0.54
N PRO A 249 -2.47 24.08 0.53
CA PRO A 249 -2.64 25.21 -0.36
C PRO A 249 -2.49 24.75 -1.81
N PHE A 250 -3.45 25.17 -2.64
CA PHE A 250 -3.38 25.06 -4.09
C PHE A 250 -3.01 26.41 -4.70
N LEU A 251 -2.15 26.38 -5.71
CA LEU A 251 -1.73 27.59 -6.44
C LEU A 251 -1.87 27.35 -7.93
N PHE A 252 -2.26 28.36 -8.68
CA PHE A 252 -2.17 28.31 -10.14
C PHE A 252 -0.87 28.93 -10.62
N THR A 253 -0.26 28.34 -11.64
CA THR A 253 0.89 28.96 -12.30
C THR A 253 0.47 30.19 -13.10
N ASP A 254 1.35 31.17 -13.16
CA ASP A 254 1.16 32.35 -13.98
C ASP A 254 1.32 32.08 -15.49
N VAL A 255 1.21 33.12 -16.31
CA VAL A 255 1.38 33.02 -17.77
C VAL A 255 2.78 32.51 -18.19
N TYR A 256 3.78 32.54 -17.31
CA TYR A 256 5.13 32.02 -17.52
C TYR A 256 5.34 30.64 -16.87
N GLY A 257 4.27 30.00 -16.41
CA GLY A 257 4.31 28.71 -15.74
C GLY A 257 4.93 28.77 -14.35
N ARG A 258 5.11 29.97 -13.76
CA ARG A 258 5.74 30.14 -12.45
C ARG A 258 4.72 29.99 -11.32
N TYR A 259 5.12 29.32 -10.25
CA TYR A 259 4.43 29.34 -8.96
C TYR A 259 5.38 29.84 -7.87
N SER A 260 4.83 30.51 -6.86
CA SER A 260 5.61 31.05 -5.74
C SER A 260 4.75 31.23 -4.50
N LEU A 261 5.15 30.56 -3.43
CA LEU A 261 4.63 30.64 -2.08
C LEU A 261 5.79 31.05 -1.16
N PRO A 262 6.03 32.35 -0.98
CA PRO A 262 7.21 32.84 -0.24
C PRO A 262 7.18 32.47 1.25
N TYR A 263 5.98 32.28 1.81
CA TYR A 263 5.79 31.88 3.20
C TYR A 263 4.89 30.66 3.27
N CYS A 264 5.49 29.48 3.49
CA CYS A 264 4.75 28.24 3.72
C CYS A 264 5.20 27.62 5.06
N LYS A 265 4.29 27.57 6.03
CA LYS A 265 4.49 26.89 7.32
C LYS A 265 3.82 25.52 7.35
N LEU A 266 2.78 25.31 6.54
CA LEU A 266 2.23 23.98 6.28
C LEU A 266 3.25 23.18 5.48
N ALA A 267 3.54 21.96 5.91
CA ALA A 267 4.39 21.11 5.11
C ALA A 267 3.58 20.71 3.85
N MET A 268 3.87 21.31 2.68
CA MET A 268 3.41 20.80 1.37
C MET A 268 3.96 19.38 1.08
N VAL A 269 4.67 18.79 2.06
CA VAL A 269 5.17 17.43 2.13
C VAL A 269 4.93 16.98 3.58
N PRO A 270 3.81 16.33 3.92
CA PRO A 270 3.54 15.88 5.28
C PRO A 270 4.60 14.88 5.74
N TRP A 271 4.95 14.94 7.02
CA TRP A 271 5.83 13.97 7.66
C TRP A 271 5.02 12.68 7.94
N PRO A 272 5.49 11.45 7.63
CA PRO A 272 6.81 11.06 7.13
C PRO A 272 6.88 10.86 5.59
N ILE A 273 5.93 11.37 4.82
CA ILE A 273 5.78 11.03 3.39
C ILE A 273 6.66 11.92 2.52
N THR A 274 7.94 11.61 2.49
CA THR A 274 8.81 11.93 1.36
C THR A 274 8.58 10.88 0.29
N GLY A 275 7.96 11.28 -0.82
CA GLY A 275 7.79 10.38 -1.97
C GLY A 275 7.68 11.17 -3.25
N TYR A 276 6.51 11.78 -3.46
CA TYR A 276 6.10 12.20 -4.80
C TYR A 276 5.52 13.63 -4.91
N SER A 277 5.49 14.38 -3.81
CA SER A 277 5.10 15.80 -3.79
C SER A 277 6.31 16.74 -4.02
N PRO A 278 6.12 17.93 -4.61
CA PRO A 278 4.84 18.55 -5.01
C PRO A 278 4.28 18.03 -6.35
N GLU A 279 3.00 18.27 -6.60
CA GLU A 279 2.25 17.84 -7.79
C GLU A 279 1.85 19.05 -8.67
N ALA A 280 1.71 18.84 -9.98
CA ALA A 280 1.18 19.83 -10.91
C ALA A 280 0.33 19.20 -12.02
N VAL A 281 -0.85 19.78 -12.27
CA VAL A 281 -1.77 19.34 -13.32
C VAL A 281 -2.25 20.51 -14.19
N GLY A 282 -2.49 20.25 -15.46
CA GLY A 282 -3.09 21.18 -16.40
C GLY A 282 -4.38 20.60 -16.97
N PHE A 283 -5.38 21.45 -17.16
CA PHE A 283 -6.71 21.06 -17.61
C PHE A 283 -6.93 21.40 -19.08
N ASP A 284 -7.87 20.71 -19.73
CA ASP A 284 -8.43 21.10 -21.02
C ASP A 284 -9.64 22.04 -20.86
N GLU A 285 -10.28 22.38 -21.99
CA GLU A 285 -11.45 23.28 -22.02
C GLU A 285 -12.68 22.69 -21.32
N GLN A 286 -12.72 21.37 -21.14
CA GLN A 286 -13.77 20.63 -20.45
C GLN A 286 -13.50 20.47 -18.95
N GLY A 287 -12.35 20.96 -18.47
CA GLY A 287 -11.92 20.81 -17.08
C GLY A 287 -11.34 19.43 -16.74
N LEU A 288 -11.03 18.60 -17.74
CA LEU A 288 -10.37 17.31 -17.54
C LEU A 288 -8.85 17.49 -17.47
N ILE A 289 -8.18 16.66 -16.68
CA ILE A 289 -6.72 16.68 -16.57
C ILE A 289 -6.11 16.21 -17.90
N ARG A 290 -5.40 17.11 -18.57
CA ARG A 290 -4.71 16.88 -19.85
C ARG A 290 -3.20 16.81 -19.70
N TYR A 291 -2.66 17.48 -18.71
CA TYR A 291 -1.24 17.46 -18.36
C TYR A 291 -1.07 17.08 -16.90
N VAL A 292 -0.08 16.25 -16.60
CA VAL A 292 0.23 15.82 -15.23
C VAL A 292 1.75 15.71 -15.08
N LYS A 293 2.27 15.89 -13.87
CA LYS A 293 3.69 15.70 -13.57
C LYS A 293 4.18 14.34 -14.01
N ASP A 294 5.34 14.31 -14.65
CA ASP A 294 6.07 13.07 -14.95
C ASP A 294 6.82 12.59 -13.70
N GLU A 295 6.37 11.50 -13.09
CA GLU A 295 7.05 10.83 -11.98
C GLU A 295 8.06 9.79 -12.44
N GLY A 296 8.13 9.55 -13.76
CA GLY A 296 9.03 8.61 -14.35
C GLY A 296 10.51 9.01 -14.21
N PRO A 297 11.42 8.04 -14.34
CA PRO A 297 12.85 8.27 -14.14
C PRO A 297 13.43 9.31 -15.11
N GLN A 298 12.89 9.42 -16.33
CA GLN A 298 13.34 10.39 -17.32
C GLN A 298 13.03 11.82 -16.88
N GLY A 299 11.77 12.14 -16.55
CA GLY A 299 11.40 13.48 -16.07
C GLY A 299 12.14 13.88 -14.80
N GLN A 300 12.28 12.94 -13.86
CA GLN A 300 12.93 13.18 -12.57
C GLN A 300 14.47 13.29 -12.66
N SER A 301 15.10 12.76 -13.71
CA SER A 301 16.52 12.98 -13.99
C SER A 301 16.84 14.40 -14.45
N ILE A 302 15.87 15.10 -15.04
CA ILE A 302 16.04 16.47 -15.55
C ILE A 302 15.74 17.50 -14.46
N TYR A 303 14.53 17.44 -13.90
CA TYR A 303 14.14 18.29 -12.77
C TYR A 303 13.58 17.40 -11.65
N LYS A 304 14.41 17.17 -10.62
CA LYS A 304 14.01 16.40 -9.45
C LYS A 304 12.96 17.16 -8.66
N SER A 305 11.73 16.66 -8.72
CA SER A 305 10.54 17.19 -8.04
C SER A 305 9.86 16.13 -7.18
N ILE A 306 10.52 14.98 -6.97
CA ILE A 306 10.15 13.93 -6.02
C ILE A 306 11.10 13.92 -4.83
N ASN A 307 10.65 13.41 -3.68
CA ASN A 307 11.44 13.33 -2.45
C ASN A 307 12.08 14.66 -2.04
N VAL A 308 11.33 15.77 -2.16
CA VAL A 308 11.78 17.09 -1.72
C VAL A 308 11.85 17.08 -0.18
N GLY A 309 13.05 17.20 0.37
CA GLY A 309 13.29 17.06 1.81
C GLY A 309 12.53 18.07 2.67
N VAL A 310 12.20 17.67 3.90
CA VAL A 310 11.47 18.54 4.84
C VAL A 310 12.26 19.78 5.25
N TRP A 311 13.59 19.62 5.34
CA TRP A 311 14.53 20.64 5.80
C TRP A 311 15.41 21.23 4.67
N GLY A 312 15.12 20.89 3.41
CA GLY A 312 15.90 21.34 2.24
C GLY A 312 15.43 22.68 1.67
N ASP A 313 16.25 23.30 0.81
CA ASP A 313 15.83 24.48 0.03
C ASP A 313 14.74 24.10 -0.96
N ARG A 314 13.61 24.82 -0.91
CA ARG A 314 12.39 24.56 -1.69
C ARG A 314 12.13 25.65 -2.74
N ARG A 315 13.15 26.45 -3.04
CA ARG A 315 13.14 27.41 -4.15
C ARG A 315 13.56 26.75 -5.45
N ASN A 316 13.01 27.23 -6.55
CA ASN A 316 13.31 26.76 -7.91
C ASN A 316 13.06 25.27 -8.16
N ILE A 317 12.04 24.69 -7.51
CA ILE A 317 11.59 23.33 -7.82
C ILE A 317 10.87 23.37 -9.17
N ASN A 318 11.51 22.94 -10.25
CA ASN A 318 10.82 22.85 -11.54
C ASN A 318 10.10 21.51 -11.66
N ILE A 319 8.89 21.54 -12.24
CA ILE A 319 8.07 20.34 -12.45
C ILE A 319 7.91 20.13 -13.94
N VAL A 320 8.26 18.93 -14.41
CA VAL A 320 7.99 18.52 -15.79
C VAL A 320 6.65 17.81 -15.82
N VAL A 321 5.76 18.27 -16.71
CA VAL A 321 4.48 17.62 -17.00
C VAL A 321 4.49 17.03 -18.41
N PHE A 322 3.67 16.02 -18.65
CA PHE A 322 3.48 15.43 -19.96
C PHE A 322 1.99 15.38 -20.31
N ARG A 323 1.68 15.33 -21.61
CA ARG A 323 0.30 15.13 -22.06
C ARG A 323 -0.11 13.73 -21.64
N ALA A 324 -1.21 13.60 -20.90
CA ALA A 324 -1.63 12.33 -20.35
C ALA A 324 -3.12 12.05 -20.55
N ALA A 325 -3.47 10.77 -20.52
CA ALA A 325 -4.84 10.27 -20.39
C ALA A 325 -4.93 9.42 -19.12
N PRO A 326 -6.04 9.53 -18.35
CA PRO A 326 -6.23 8.71 -17.16
C PRO A 326 -6.55 7.26 -17.55
N VAL A 327 -6.07 6.31 -16.76
CA VAL A 327 -6.37 4.88 -16.83
C VAL A 327 -6.61 4.39 -15.41
N THR A 328 -7.86 4.10 -15.07
CA THR A 328 -8.25 3.62 -13.74
C THR A 328 -8.45 2.10 -13.74
N LEU A 329 -7.69 1.41 -12.91
CA LEU A 329 -7.84 -0.01 -12.61
C LEU A 329 -8.76 -0.17 -11.39
N LEU A 330 -9.81 -0.98 -11.55
CA LEU A 330 -10.73 -1.35 -10.47
C LEU A 330 -10.57 -2.84 -10.15
N ASP A 331 -10.81 -3.23 -8.89
CA ASP A 331 -10.70 -4.62 -8.42
C ASP A 331 -9.29 -5.23 -8.59
N LEU A 332 -8.32 -4.68 -7.86
CA LEU A 332 -6.95 -5.21 -7.78
C LEU A 332 -6.78 -6.31 -6.72
N ILE A 333 -7.83 -7.08 -6.44
CA ILE A 333 -7.77 -8.16 -5.46
C ILE A 333 -7.19 -9.41 -6.11
N ASN A 334 -6.10 -9.93 -5.55
CA ASN A 334 -5.55 -11.20 -5.94
C ASN A 334 -6.43 -12.34 -5.41
N PRO A 335 -7.11 -13.11 -6.29
CA PRO A 335 -8.04 -14.15 -5.84
C PRO A 335 -7.34 -15.34 -5.18
N GLN A 336 -6.04 -15.55 -5.42
CA GLN A 336 -5.26 -16.59 -4.76
C GLN A 336 -5.07 -16.31 -3.26
N SER A 337 -4.80 -15.04 -2.91
CA SER A 337 -4.48 -14.64 -1.53
C SER A 337 -5.59 -13.87 -0.84
N LEU A 338 -6.66 -13.51 -1.55
CA LEU A 338 -7.75 -12.59 -1.15
C LEU A 338 -7.31 -11.15 -0.81
N LYS A 339 -6.01 -10.89 -0.71
CA LYS A 339 -5.40 -9.57 -0.56
C LYS A 339 -5.32 -8.82 -1.89
N SER A 340 -5.23 -7.49 -1.83
CA SER A 340 -4.83 -6.69 -2.98
C SER A 340 -3.46 -7.12 -3.51
N TYR A 341 -3.27 -7.09 -4.83
CA TYR A 341 -1.95 -7.19 -5.44
C TYR A 341 -1.02 -6.13 -4.82
N THR A 342 0.20 -6.52 -4.47
CA THR A 342 1.14 -5.65 -3.75
C THR A 342 1.91 -4.71 -4.66
N GLY A 343 1.81 -4.92 -5.98
CA GLY A 343 2.26 -3.97 -6.97
C GLY A 343 1.55 -4.17 -8.31
N TRP A 344 1.62 -3.15 -9.15
CA TRP A 344 1.12 -3.16 -10.52
C TRP A 344 2.11 -2.42 -11.40
N GLY A 345 2.18 -2.80 -12.67
CA GLY A 345 3.07 -2.19 -13.64
C GLY A 345 2.37 -1.98 -14.98
N PHE A 346 2.73 -0.88 -15.65
CA PHE A 346 2.31 -0.63 -17.02
C PHE A 346 3.50 -0.95 -17.92
N LEU A 347 3.30 -1.85 -18.87
CA LEU A 347 4.33 -2.31 -19.81
C LEU A 347 3.96 -1.83 -21.21
N THR A 348 4.95 -1.40 -21.98
CA THR A 348 4.79 -1.11 -23.41
C THR A 348 4.53 -2.39 -24.20
N LYS A 349 3.61 -2.32 -25.17
CA LYS A 349 3.27 -3.48 -26.02
C LYS A 349 4.46 -3.98 -26.84
N GLU A 350 5.28 -3.07 -27.38
CA GLU A 350 6.29 -3.40 -28.39
C GLU A 350 7.47 -4.19 -27.81
N GLY A 351 7.85 -3.90 -26.56
CA GLY A 351 9.06 -4.46 -25.93
C GLY A 351 8.85 -5.05 -24.54
N LEU A 352 7.61 -5.07 -24.01
CA LEU A 352 7.31 -5.49 -22.64
C LEU A 352 8.12 -4.71 -21.58
N ALA A 353 8.61 -3.52 -21.94
CA ALA A 353 9.39 -2.66 -21.06
C ALA A 353 8.45 -1.76 -20.24
N PRO A 354 8.77 -1.45 -18.96
CA PRO A 354 7.99 -0.51 -18.17
C PRO A 354 7.78 0.82 -18.89
N VAL A 355 6.59 1.40 -18.75
CA VAL A 355 6.30 2.74 -19.25
C VAL A 355 7.20 3.76 -18.54
N THR A 356 7.84 4.62 -19.31
CA THR A 356 8.87 5.55 -18.81
C THR A 356 8.30 6.87 -18.29
N LYS A 357 7.10 7.25 -18.71
CA LYS A 357 6.39 8.45 -18.28
C LYS A 357 5.04 8.08 -17.67
N TYR A 358 4.85 8.42 -16.41
CA TYR A 358 3.61 8.10 -15.70
C TYR A 358 3.40 9.06 -14.53
N ASN A 359 2.16 9.11 -14.07
CA ASN A 359 1.81 9.63 -12.76
C ASN A 359 0.75 8.72 -12.14
N ILE A 360 0.95 8.22 -10.92
CA ILE A 360 0.05 7.20 -10.34
C ILE A 360 -0.57 7.70 -9.04
N PHE A 361 -1.90 7.69 -8.97
CA PHE A 361 -2.70 7.88 -7.77
C PHE A 361 -3.25 6.52 -7.32
N GLY A 362 -2.68 5.96 -6.26
CA GLY A 362 -3.13 4.71 -5.66
C GLY A 362 -3.89 4.96 -4.35
N SER A 363 -4.97 4.21 -4.11
CA SER A 363 -5.66 4.16 -2.82
C SER A 363 -5.51 2.77 -2.18
N ALA A 364 -5.47 2.73 -0.84
CA ALA A 364 -5.50 1.48 -0.07
C ALA A 364 -6.73 0.60 -0.39
N ASN A 365 -7.79 1.20 -0.98
CA ASN A 365 -9.04 0.52 -1.32
C ASN A 365 -8.96 -0.29 -2.63
N GLY A 366 -7.78 -0.48 -3.21
CA GLY A 366 -7.60 -1.29 -4.43
C GLY A 366 -8.04 -0.60 -5.73
N ILE A 367 -8.17 0.73 -5.70
CA ILE A 367 -8.40 1.57 -6.88
C ILE A 367 -7.10 2.30 -7.20
N VAL A 368 -6.68 2.23 -8.46
CA VAL A 368 -5.47 2.88 -8.95
C VAL A 368 -5.80 3.65 -10.21
N THR A 369 -5.48 4.94 -10.24
CA THR A 369 -5.54 5.76 -11.45
C THR A 369 -4.14 6.12 -11.88
N ALA A 370 -3.74 5.64 -13.05
CA ALA A 370 -2.47 5.98 -13.68
C ALA A 370 -2.73 6.91 -14.86
N PHE A 371 -1.96 7.99 -14.94
CA PHE A 371 -1.92 8.84 -16.11
C PHE A 371 -0.77 8.40 -17.01
N LEU A 372 -1.08 8.09 -18.27
CA LEU A 372 -0.14 7.58 -19.26
C LEU A 372 -0.20 8.43 -20.54
N GLU A 373 0.82 8.32 -21.41
CA GLU A 373 0.81 9.00 -22.71
C GLU A 373 -0.41 8.52 -23.55
N PRO A 374 -1.26 9.42 -24.08
CA PRO A 374 -2.55 9.04 -24.69
C PRO A 374 -2.44 8.07 -25.87
N ASP A 375 -1.39 8.21 -26.67
CA ASP A 375 -1.10 7.40 -27.86
C ASP A 375 -0.39 6.08 -27.53
N ARG A 376 -0.06 5.84 -26.25
CA ARG A 376 0.65 4.63 -25.84
C ARG A 376 -0.30 3.45 -25.70
N ARG A 377 0.06 2.34 -26.34
CA ARG A 377 -0.50 1.02 -26.05
C ARG A 377 0.26 0.35 -24.93
N PHE A 378 -0.47 -0.16 -23.95
CA PHE A 378 0.11 -0.79 -22.77
C PHE A 378 -0.53 -2.14 -22.44
N PHE A 379 0.22 -2.93 -21.68
CA PHE A 379 -0.24 -4.09 -20.91
C PHE A 379 -0.15 -3.77 -19.42
N VAL A 380 -0.91 -4.50 -18.61
CA VAL A 380 -0.85 -4.38 -17.14
C VAL A 380 -0.20 -5.63 -16.59
N SER A 381 0.78 -5.48 -15.69
CA SER A 381 1.31 -6.56 -14.87
C SER A 381 0.84 -6.39 -13.42
N LEU A 382 0.50 -7.50 -12.78
CA LEU A 382 0.03 -7.55 -11.39
C LEU A 382 1.03 -8.38 -10.58
N LYS A 383 1.59 -7.77 -9.54
CA LYS A 383 2.65 -8.33 -8.71
C LYS A 383 2.12 -8.75 -7.35
N ALA A 384 2.64 -9.85 -6.83
CA ALA A 384 2.42 -10.25 -5.44
C ALA A 384 3.75 -10.62 -4.77
N GLY A 385 3.83 -10.38 -3.47
CA GLY A 385 5.04 -10.51 -2.66
C GLY A 385 5.00 -9.53 -1.49
N ALA A 386 6.08 -9.41 -0.72
CA ALA A 386 6.15 -8.42 0.34
C ALA A 386 6.11 -6.99 -0.23
N PRO A 387 5.21 -6.10 0.23
CA PRO A 387 5.13 -4.71 -0.27
C PRO A 387 6.45 -3.95 -0.09
N GLU A 388 7.14 -4.19 1.02
CA GLU A 388 8.37 -3.48 1.42
C GLU A 388 9.64 -4.02 0.74
N ASN A 389 9.55 -5.11 -0.03
CA ASN A 389 10.71 -5.72 -0.67
C ASN A 389 10.45 -6.01 -2.15
N GLU A 390 10.94 -5.11 -3.00
CA GLU A 390 10.84 -5.21 -4.46
C GLU A 390 11.42 -6.52 -5.01
N LEU A 391 12.45 -7.10 -4.38
CA LEU A 391 13.08 -8.35 -4.81
C LEU A 391 12.15 -9.56 -4.66
N VAL A 392 11.12 -9.45 -3.82
CA VAL A 392 10.15 -10.52 -3.55
C VAL A 392 8.84 -10.28 -4.32
N GLN A 393 8.64 -9.09 -4.88
CA GLN A 393 7.50 -8.78 -5.73
C GLN A 393 7.68 -9.43 -7.11
N THR A 394 6.89 -10.46 -7.36
CA THR A 394 6.96 -11.26 -8.59
C THR A 394 5.69 -11.06 -9.39
N GLU A 395 5.80 -11.00 -10.73
CA GLU A 395 4.63 -10.97 -11.60
C GLU A 395 3.82 -12.26 -11.42
N ARG A 396 2.55 -12.10 -11.03
CA ARG A 396 1.61 -13.20 -10.80
C ARG A 396 0.54 -13.30 -11.86
N ALA A 397 0.06 -12.15 -12.33
CA ALA A 397 -0.92 -12.08 -13.41
C ALA A 397 -0.60 -10.89 -14.33
N PHE A 398 -1.17 -10.89 -15.53
CA PHE A 398 -1.05 -9.80 -16.48
C PHE A 398 -2.27 -9.72 -17.39
N LEU A 399 -2.50 -8.54 -17.94
CA LEU A 399 -3.62 -8.23 -18.81
C LEU A 399 -3.07 -7.75 -20.16
N LEU A 400 -3.35 -8.50 -21.22
CA LEU A 400 -2.82 -8.27 -22.57
C LEU A 400 -3.87 -7.78 -23.57
N ASN A 401 -5.13 -7.67 -23.15
CA ASN A 401 -6.28 -7.42 -24.02
C ASN A 401 -6.43 -8.52 -25.09
N VAL A 402 -6.76 -9.73 -24.63
CA VAL A 402 -6.98 -10.89 -25.50
C VAL A 402 -8.49 -11.10 -25.65
N ASP A 403 -8.94 -11.12 -26.90
CA ASP A 403 -10.28 -11.53 -27.30
C ASP A 403 -10.20 -12.75 -28.23
N GLU A 404 -11.34 -13.36 -28.55
CA GLU A 404 -11.41 -14.53 -29.44
C GLU A 404 -10.90 -14.25 -30.87
N SER A 405 -10.90 -12.98 -31.28
CA SER A 405 -10.45 -12.56 -32.62
C SER A 405 -8.94 -12.36 -32.73
N PHE A 406 -8.24 -12.28 -31.59
CA PHE A 406 -6.81 -12.02 -31.56
C PHE A 406 -6.01 -13.31 -31.76
N THR A 407 -5.33 -13.40 -32.91
CA THR A 407 -4.35 -14.46 -33.15
C THR A 407 -2.95 -13.94 -32.80
N PRO A 408 -2.28 -14.49 -31.78
CA PRO A 408 -0.95 -14.03 -31.42
C PRO A 408 0.08 -14.43 -32.49
N PRO A 409 1.08 -13.58 -32.77
CA PRO A 409 2.18 -13.93 -33.67
C PRO A 409 2.89 -15.22 -33.19
N PRO A 410 3.32 -16.11 -34.11
CA PRO A 410 4.00 -17.35 -33.75
C PRO A 410 5.36 -17.10 -33.09
N ASP A 411 5.92 -15.90 -33.26
CA ASP A 411 7.23 -15.50 -32.77
C ASP A 411 7.25 -14.76 -31.45
N ARG A 412 6.09 -14.31 -30.98
CA ARG A 412 5.95 -13.63 -29.70
C ARG A 412 5.18 -14.51 -28.73
N GLU A 413 5.85 -15.00 -27.70
CA GLU A 413 5.25 -15.86 -26.68
C GLU A 413 4.15 -15.13 -25.89
N ILE A 414 4.46 -13.90 -25.44
CA ILE A 414 3.57 -13.01 -24.70
C ILE A 414 3.16 -11.89 -25.65
N ASP A 415 1.90 -11.86 -26.08
CA ASP A 415 1.36 -10.80 -26.92
C ASP A 415 -0.17 -10.66 -26.76
N GLY A 416 -0.70 -9.53 -27.18
CA GLY A 416 -2.11 -9.15 -27.10
C GLY A 416 -2.42 -7.89 -27.90
N ARG A 417 -3.70 -7.49 -27.99
CA ARG A 417 -4.05 -6.23 -28.68
C ARG A 417 -3.45 -5.02 -27.97
N GLY A 418 -3.33 -5.09 -26.65
CA GLY A 418 -2.96 -3.98 -25.76
C GLY A 418 -4.10 -2.99 -25.58
N TYR A 419 -4.04 -2.20 -24.52
CA TYR A 419 -4.99 -1.14 -24.22
C TYR A 419 -4.41 0.19 -24.69
N LEU A 420 -5.18 0.99 -25.42
CA LEU A 420 -4.76 2.35 -25.78
C LEU A 420 -5.15 3.28 -24.63
N ALA A 421 -4.20 4.04 -24.07
CA ALA A 421 -4.46 4.90 -22.91
C ALA A 421 -5.59 5.91 -23.15
N ALA A 422 -5.66 6.53 -24.33
CA ALA A 422 -6.72 7.47 -24.67
C ALA A 422 -8.13 6.85 -24.72
N ASP A 423 -8.25 5.58 -25.11
CA ASP A 423 -9.53 4.91 -25.33
C ASP A 423 -9.96 4.04 -24.14
N THR A 424 -9.12 3.90 -23.12
CA THR A 424 -9.35 3.00 -21.97
C THR A 424 -9.24 3.78 -20.65
N PRO A 425 -10.14 4.74 -20.38
CA PRO A 425 -10.13 5.49 -19.13
C PRO A 425 -10.42 4.61 -17.91
N PHE A 426 -11.21 3.55 -18.09
CA PHE A 426 -11.50 2.55 -17.06
C PHE A 426 -11.19 1.16 -17.58
N LEU A 427 -10.39 0.42 -16.83
CA LEU A 427 -10.20 -1.01 -17.02
C LEU A 427 -11.09 -1.74 -16.02
N LEU A 428 -12.27 -2.13 -16.50
CA LEU A 428 -13.24 -2.91 -15.74
C LEU A 428 -12.92 -4.40 -15.82
N ASP A 429 -13.56 -5.21 -14.98
CA ASP A 429 -13.49 -6.68 -15.03
C ASP A 429 -12.06 -7.24 -15.09
N VAL A 430 -11.16 -6.68 -14.27
CA VAL A 430 -9.74 -7.10 -14.18
C VAL A 430 -9.56 -8.62 -14.07
N PRO A 431 -10.34 -9.37 -13.27
CA PRO A 431 -10.27 -10.83 -13.25
C PRO A 431 -10.51 -11.49 -14.62
N ALA A 432 -11.47 -11.00 -15.41
CA ALA A 432 -11.77 -11.54 -16.74
C ALA A 432 -10.57 -11.34 -17.69
N HIS A 433 -10.05 -10.12 -17.74
CA HIS A 433 -8.91 -9.77 -18.58
C HIS A 433 -7.65 -10.55 -18.17
N ALA A 434 -7.41 -10.72 -16.87
CA ALA A 434 -6.31 -11.50 -16.35
C ALA A 434 -6.47 -12.99 -16.69
N ALA A 435 -7.66 -13.58 -16.49
CA ALA A 435 -7.92 -14.98 -16.77
C ALA A 435 -7.64 -15.34 -18.23
N ARG A 436 -8.19 -14.56 -19.19
CA ARG A 436 -7.99 -14.78 -20.63
C ARG A 436 -6.53 -14.63 -21.05
N SER A 437 -5.87 -13.58 -20.56
CA SER A 437 -4.46 -13.31 -20.89
C SER A 437 -3.55 -14.41 -20.35
N MET A 438 -3.77 -14.84 -19.11
CA MET A 438 -3.02 -15.91 -18.48
C MET A 438 -3.28 -17.26 -19.14
N LEU A 439 -4.54 -17.56 -19.52
CA LEU A 439 -4.88 -18.77 -20.26
C LEU A 439 -4.16 -18.84 -21.60
N LEU A 440 -4.10 -17.74 -22.36
CA LEU A 440 -3.39 -17.71 -23.63
C LEU A 440 -1.90 -18.04 -23.46
N VAL A 441 -1.21 -17.35 -22.56
CA VAL A 441 0.24 -17.52 -22.37
C VAL A 441 0.55 -18.89 -21.76
N ASN A 442 -0.20 -19.31 -20.74
CA ASN A 442 -0.01 -20.61 -20.11
C ASN A 442 -0.33 -21.75 -21.06
N GLY A 443 -1.38 -21.62 -21.88
CA GLY A 443 -1.75 -22.60 -22.90
C GLY A 443 -0.64 -22.82 -23.91
N ARG A 444 -0.04 -21.74 -24.45
CA ARG A 444 1.08 -21.86 -25.40
C ARG A 444 2.31 -22.53 -24.79
N ARG A 445 2.64 -22.20 -23.54
CA ARG A 445 3.72 -22.87 -22.80
C ARG A 445 3.42 -24.35 -22.56
N LEU A 446 2.18 -24.66 -22.18
CA LEU A 446 1.75 -26.03 -21.93
C LEU A 446 1.72 -26.85 -23.22
N ASP A 447 1.24 -26.30 -24.33
CA ASP A 447 1.25 -26.95 -25.64
C ASP A 447 2.68 -27.30 -26.08
N LEU A 448 3.63 -26.39 -25.86
CA LEU A 448 5.04 -26.64 -26.11
C LEU A 448 5.55 -27.80 -25.24
N GLN A 449 5.26 -27.79 -23.94
CA GLN A 449 5.68 -28.86 -23.02
C GLN A 449 5.00 -30.21 -23.32
N ASN A 450 3.73 -30.20 -23.74
CA ASN A 450 2.97 -31.39 -24.12
C ASN A 450 3.57 -32.07 -25.35
N ARG A 451 3.93 -31.29 -26.39
CA ARG A 451 4.58 -31.81 -27.60
C ARG A 451 5.87 -32.59 -27.32
N TYR A 452 6.57 -32.24 -26.23
CA TYR A 452 7.83 -32.86 -25.84
C TYR A 452 7.73 -33.74 -24.58
N GLY A 453 6.52 -34.07 -24.11
CA GLY A 453 6.31 -34.99 -22.99
C GLY A 453 6.79 -34.46 -21.63
N MET A 454 6.96 -33.15 -21.46
CA MET A 454 7.46 -32.52 -20.23
C MET A 454 6.37 -31.98 -19.30
N ALA A 455 5.12 -31.95 -19.78
CA ALA A 455 4.01 -31.39 -19.01
C ALA A 455 3.58 -32.34 -17.90
N ASP A 456 3.58 -31.83 -16.67
CA ASP A 456 3.05 -32.52 -15.50
C ASP A 456 1.51 -32.52 -15.48
N GLU A 457 0.92 -33.59 -14.94
CA GLU A 457 -0.53 -33.83 -14.94
C GLU A 457 -1.30 -32.79 -14.12
N ARG A 458 -0.71 -32.29 -13.01
CA ARG A 458 -1.30 -31.20 -12.23
C ARG A 458 -1.43 -29.93 -13.07
N THR A 459 -0.40 -29.62 -13.85
CA THR A 459 -0.35 -28.43 -14.69
C THR A 459 -1.41 -28.50 -15.78
N ARG A 460 -1.61 -29.67 -16.39
CA ARG A 460 -2.71 -29.92 -17.33
C ARG A 460 -4.06 -29.73 -16.67
N THR A 461 -4.30 -30.41 -15.55
CA THR A 461 -5.57 -30.34 -14.81
C THR A 461 -5.94 -28.90 -14.44
N PHE A 462 -5.00 -28.13 -13.92
CA PHE A 462 -5.24 -26.74 -13.52
C PHE A 462 -5.51 -25.84 -14.73
N HIS A 463 -4.83 -26.07 -15.86
CA HIS A 463 -5.07 -25.30 -17.08
C HIS A 463 -6.45 -25.61 -17.67
N GLU A 464 -6.87 -26.87 -17.68
CA GLU A 464 -8.21 -27.28 -18.11
C GLU A 464 -9.31 -26.72 -17.21
N ARG A 465 -9.13 -26.77 -15.88
CA ARG A 465 -10.07 -26.14 -14.94
C ARG A 465 -10.20 -24.64 -15.15
N SER A 466 -9.07 -23.95 -15.30
CA SER A 466 -9.06 -22.52 -15.59
C SER A 466 -9.80 -22.20 -16.90
N ARG A 467 -9.58 -22.99 -17.96
CA ARG A 467 -10.25 -22.84 -19.25
C ARG A 467 -11.76 -23.02 -19.11
N LYS A 468 -12.19 -24.10 -18.47
CA LYS A 468 -13.61 -24.40 -18.25
C LYS A 468 -14.32 -23.31 -17.45
N LEU A 469 -13.69 -22.79 -16.41
CA LEU A 469 -14.24 -21.70 -15.60
C LEU A 469 -14.39 -20.40 -16.41
N VAL A 470 -13.45 -20.09 -17.32
CA VAL A 470 -13.59 -18.95 -18.23
C VAL A 470 -14.75 -19.17 -19.21
N GLU A 471 -14.85 -20.35 -19.83
CA GLU A 471 -15.97 -20.70 -20.72
C GLU A 471 -17.31 -20.58 -19.99
N GLU A 472 -17.44 -21.20 -18.80
CA GLU A 472 -18.64 -21.12 -17.96
C GLU A 472 -18.98 -19.69 -17.51
N SER A 473 -17.98 -18.83 -17.33
CA SER A 473 -18.22 -17.41 -17.00
C SER A 473 -18.75 -16.58 -18.17
N LEU A 474 -18.55 -17.05 -19.40
CA LEU A 474 -18.99 -16.39 -20.63
C LEU A 474 -20.29 -16.99 -21.19
N SER A 475 -20.74 -18.13 -20.64
CA SER A 475 -21.98 -18.78 -21.03
C SER A 475 -23.20 -17.85 -20.87
N PRO A 476 -24.06 -17.73 -21.91
CA PRO A 476 -25.30 -16.97 -21.85
C PRO A 476 -26.18 -17.43 -20.68
N GLY A 477 -26.64 -16.48 -19.86
CA GLY A 477 -27.51 -16.75 -18.70
C GLY A 477 -26.79 -16.87 -17.36
N THR A 478 -25.46 -16.88 -17.31
CA THR A 478 -24.72 -16.82 -16.05
C THR A 478 -24.89 -15.42 -15.40
N PRO A 479 -25.38 -15.32 -14.15
CA PRO A 479 -25.47 -14.04 -13.45
C PRO A 479 -24.09 -13.37 -13.35
N LYS A 480 -24.03 -12.05 -13.54
CA LYS A 480 -22.75 -11.29 -13.53
C LYS A 480 -21.90 -11.56 -12.29
N HIS A 481 -22.54 -11.70 -11.13
CA HIS A 481 -21.86 -12.04 -9.88
C HIS A 481 -21.15 -13.40 -9.95
N GLU A 482 -21.87 -14.43 -10.40
CA GLU A 482 -21.33 -15.79 -10.55
C GLU A 482 -20.22 -15.84 -11.62
N ALA A 483 -20.38 -15.09 -12.72
CA ALA A 483 -19.36 -14.96 -13.75
C ALA A 483 -18.05 -14.37 -13.18
N ILE A 484 -18.14 -13.34 -12.34
CA ILE A 484 -16.97 -12.75 -11.66
C ILE A 484 -16.30 -13.77 -10.73
N LEU A 485 -17.06 -14.55 -9.96
CA LEU A 485 -16.50 -15.58 -9.09
C LEU A 485 -15.75 -16.65 -9.89
N LYS A 486 -16.36 -17.16 -10.98
CA LYS A 486 -15.71 -18.12 -11.89
C LYS A 486 -14.44 -17.56 -12.52
N GLN A 487 -14.44 -16.29 -12.92
CA GLN A 487 -13.24 -15.61 -13.45
C GLN A 487 -12.14 -15.50 -12.40
N ARG A 488 -12.48 -15.18 -11.15
CA ARG A 488 -11.52 -15.13 -10.03
C ARG A 488 -10.91 -16.51 -9.77
N ASP A 489 -11.73 -17.57 -9.76
CA ASP A 489 -11.23 -18.93 -9.61
C ASP A 489 -10.35 -19.35 -10.80
N ALA A 490 -10.70 -18.95 -12.03
CA ALA A 490 -9.88 -19.19 -13.21
C ALA A 490 -8.50 -18.51 -13.11
N VAL A 491 -8.46 -17.25 -12.63
CA VAL A 491 -7.20 -16.53 -12.36
C VAL A 491 -6.38 -17.27 -11.32
N THR A 492 -6.99 -17.80 -10.25
CA THR A 492 -6.28 -18.55 -9.20
C THR A 492 -5.54 -19.76 -9.79
N TYR A 493 -6.23 -20.61 -10.55
CA TYR A 493 -5.59 -21.76 -11.20
C TYR A 493 -4.50 -21.35 -12.20
N ALA A 494 -4.76 -20.30 -12.99
CA ALA A 494 -3.78 -19.81 -13.96
C ALA A 494 -2.53 -19.22 -13.29
N THR A 495 -2.71 -18.51 -12.17
CA THR A 495 -1.63 -17.91 -11.37
C THR A 495 -0.77 -18.98 -10.69
N LEU A 496 -1.37 -20.08 -10.23
CA LEU A 496 -0.65 -21.23 -9.65
C LEU A 496 0.17 -21.97 -10.71
N ASN A 497 -0.34 -22.11 -11.93
CA ASN A 497 0.34 -22.79 -13.04
C ASN A 497 1.49 -21.99 -13.65
N HIS A 498 1.34 -20.67 -13.76
CA HIS A 498 2.29 -19.80 -14.44
C HIS A 498 3.76 -19.96 -13.99
N PRO A 499 4.09 -19.94 -12.69
CA PRO A 499 5.47 -20.10 -12.24
C PRO A 499 6.01 -21.51 -12.53
N VAL A 500 5.20 -22.56 -12.45
CA VAL A 500 5.61 -23.94 -12.74
C VAL A 500 5.99 -24.07 -14.22
N LEU A 501 5.13 -23.56 -15.12
CA LEU A 501 5.37 -23.56 -16.56
C LEU A 501 6.63 -22.76 -16.93
N ARG A 502 6.80 -21.57 -16.35
CA ARG A 502 8.00 -20.73 -16.58
C ARG A 502 9.27 -21.39 -16.06
N ARG A 503 9.20 -21.95 -14.84
CA ARG A 503 10.35 -22.53 -14.15
C ARG A 503 10.87 -23.76 -14.88
N SER A 504 9.99 -24.64 -15.35
CA SER A 504 10.36 -25.81 -16.16
C SER A 504 11.23 -25.44 -17.38
N ILE A 505 10.84 -24.38 -18.12
CA ILE A 505 11.62 -23.90 -19.27
C ILE A 505 12.98 -23.34 -18.82
N SER A 506 13.02 -22.54 -17.76
CA SER A 506 14.29 -21.97 -17.27
C SER A 506 15.24 -23.02 -16.69
N GLU A 507 14.73 -24.02 -15.97
CA GLU A 507 15.50 -25.13 -15.43
C GLU A 507 16.07 -26.00 -16.55
N ALA A 508 15.32 -26.18 -17.63
CA ALA A 508 15.78 -26.85 -18.84
C ALA A 508 16.98 -26.11 -19.48
N VAL A 509 16.93 -24.77 -19.59
CA VAL A 509 18.05 -23.95 -20.11
C VAL A 509 19.28 -24.05 -19.21
N LEU A 510 19.09 -23.87 -17.89
CA LEU A 510 20.19 -23.91 -16.92
C LEU A 510 20.83 -25.31 -16.88
N GLY A 511 20.02 -26.36 -16.94
CA GLY A 511 20.47 -27.75 -17.04
C GLY A 511 21.35 -27.99 -18.27
N ILE A 512 20.96 -27.45 -19.45
CA ILE A 512 21.79 -27.53 -20.66
C ILE A 512 23.14 -26.85 -20.48
N VAL A 513 23.18 -25.66 -19.88
CA VAL A 513 24.45 -24.94 -19.62
C VAL A 513 25.33 -25.75 -18.66
N TRP A 514 24.75 -26.35 -17.63
CA TRP A 514 25.47 -27.26 -16.72
C TRP A 514 25.99 -28.51 -17.43
N TYR A 515 25.20 -29.14 -18.30
CA TYR A 515 25.63 -30.30 -19.10
C TYR A 515 26.77 -29.93 -20.05
N LEU A 516 26.71 -28.78 -20.71
CA LEU A 516 27.81 -28.26 -21.53
C LEU A 516 29.07 -28.01 -20.68
N GLY A 517 28.90 -27.46 -19.47
CA GLY A 517 29.98 -27.26 -18.51
C GLY A 517 30.67 -28.56 -18.09
N LEU A 518 29.90 -29.59 -17.73
CA LEU A 518 30.42 -30.93 -17.40
C LEU A 518 31.00 -31.67 -18.60
N LEU A 519 30.52 -31.35 -19.81
CA LEU A 519 31.01 -31.95 -21.05
C LEU A 519 32.47 -31.57 -21.31
N VAL A 520 32.93 -30.37 -20.95
CA VAL A 520 34.32 -29.92 -21.17
C VAL A 520 35.36 -30.82 -20.47
N PRO A 521 35.31 -31.03 -19.14
CA PRO A 521 36.24 -31.95 -18.48
C PRO A 521 35.99 -33.40 -18.90
N PHE A 522 34.74 -33.80 -19.14
CA PHE A 522 34.44 -35.15 -19.63
C PHE A 522 35.16 -35.44 -20.95
N VAL A 523 35.08 -34.54 -21.93
CA VAL A 523 35.71 -34.68 -23.24
C VAL A 523 37.23 -34.78 -23.11
N PHE A 524 37.85 -34.01 -22.21
CA PHE A 524 39.27 -34.10 -21.91
C PHE A 524 39.65 -35.49 -21.36
N PHE A 525 38.93 -35.97 -20.34
CA PHE A 525 39.20 -37.28 -19.73
C PHE A 525 38.89 -38.43 -20.70
N PHE A 526 37.83 -38.33 -21.48
CA PHE A 526 37.40 -39.33 -22.44
C PHE A 526 38.40 -39.46 -23.60
N GLU A 527 38.93 -38.35 -24.12
CA GLU A 527 40.01 -38.37 -25.11
C GLU A 527 41.23 -39.12 -24.57
N LYS A 528 41.66 -38.82 -23.34
CA LYS A 528 42.79 -39.49 -22.68
C LYS A 528 42.53 -40.96 -22.37
N LEU A 529 41.29 -41.33 -22.09
CA LEU A 529 40.91 -42.72 -21.77
C LEU A 529 40.77 -43.59 -23.02
N VAL A 530 40.34 -43.03 -24.17
CA VAL A 530 40.05 -43.80 -25.39
C VAL A 530 41.17 -43.73 -26.42
N PHE A 531 41.70 -42.54 -26.71
CA PHE A 531 42.67 -42.32 -27.80
C PHE A 531 44.10 -42.10 -27.31
N GLY A 532 44.28 -41.35 -26.21
CA GLY A 532 45.59 -41.13 -25.60
C GLY A 532 46.60 -40.41 -26.51
N PHE A 533 46.18 -39.46 -27.35
CA PHE A 533 47.09 -38.79 -28.27
C PHE A 533 48.17 -38.00 -27.52
N ALA A 534 49.42 -38.02 -28.03
CA ALA A 534 50.53 -37.24 -27.47
C ALA A 534 50.65 -35.83 -28.05
N ASP A 535 50.24 -35.63 -29.32
CA ASP A 535 50.28 -34.32 -29.99
C ASP A 535 49.09 -33.44 -29.56
N ILE A 536 49.36 -32.26 -29.04
CA ILE A 536 48.36 -31.30 -28.56
C ILE A 536 47.36 -30.90 -29.66
N ARG A 537 47.79 -30.82 -30.93
CA ARG A 537 46.89 -30.47 -32.04
C ARG A 537 45.87 -31.57 -32.28
N LYS A 538 46.30 -32.83 -32.21
CA LYS A 538 45.43 -34.00 -32.34
C LYS A 538 44.51 -34.15 -31.13
N GLN A 539 44.99 -33.83 -29.93
CA GLN A 539 44.17 -33.80 -28.71
C GLN A 539 43.04 -32.77 -28.82
N ILE A 540 43.36 -31.52 -29.18
CA ILE A 540 42.36 -30.45 -29.32
C ILE A 540 41.34 -30.81 -30.42
N ALA A 541 41.80 -31.34 -31.56
CA ALA A 541 40.89 -31.77 -32.63
C ALA A 541 39.99 -32.93 -32.20
N ALA A 542 40.53 -33.94 -31.50
CA ALA A 542 39.75 -35.06 -30.97
C ALA A 542 38.74 -34.59 -29.92
N GLN A 543 39.15 -33.72 -29.00
CA GLN A 543 38.27 -33.12 -27.99
C GLN A 543 37.13 -32.34 -28.66
N ALA A 544 37.43 -31.49 -29.65
CA ALA A 544 36.40 -30.77 -30.40
C ALA A 544 35.41 -31.71 -31.11
N ALA A 545 35.90 -32.79 -31.72
CA ALA A 545 35.06 -33.78 -32.39
C ALA A 545 34.16 -34.56 -31.40
N ILE A 546 34.71 -35.01 -30.26
CA ILE A 546 33.97 -35.71 -29.21
C ILE A 546 32.92 -34.77 -28.61
N PHE A 547 33.29 -33.52 -28.32
CA PHE A 547 32.38 -32.49 -27.81
C PHE A 547 31.21 -32.28 -28.77
N LEU A 548 31.48 -32.06 -30.07
CA LEU A 548 30.44 -31.84 -31.07
C LEU A 548 29.54 -33.07 -31.22
N THR A 549 30.11 -34.27 -31.20
CA THR A 549 29.36 -35.53 -31.32
C THR A 549 28.42 -35.72 -30.14
N ILE A 550 28.91 -35.57 -28.90
CA ILE A 550 28.08 -35.69 -27.70
C ILE A 550 27.07 -34.57 -27.63
N PHE A 551 27.42 -33.35 -28.03
CA PHE A 551 26.48 -32.24 -28.13
C PHE A 551 25.32 -32.57 -29.09
N VAL A 552 25.61 -33.10 -30.27
CA VAL A 552 24.57 -33.53 -31.23
C VAL A 552 23.72 -34.63 -30.62
N LEU A 553 24.33 -35.61 -29.95
CA LEU A 553 23.61 -36.70 -29.30
C LEU A 553 22.70 -36.20 -28.16
N LEU A 554 23.18 -35.29 -27.32
CA LEU A 554 22.39 -34.62 -26.28
C LEU A 554 21.26 -33.79 -26.91
N ARG A 555 21.51 -33.08 -28.01
CA ARG A 555 20.48 -32.32 -28.73
C ARG A 555 19.36 -33.21 -29.28
N LEU A 556 19.69 -34.42 -29.71
CA LEU A 556 18.72 -35.38 -30.25
C LEU A 556 17.95 -36.11 -29.14
N LEU A 557 18.64 -36.53 -28.08
CA LEU A 557 18.05 -37.35 -27.01
C LEU A 557 17.36 -36.54 -25.91
N HIS A 558 17.83 -35.32 -25.63
CA HIS A 558 17.33 -34.54 -24.51
C HIS A 558 16.27 -33.51 -24.97
N PRO A 559 14.99 -33.68 -24.58
CA PRO A 559 13.87 -32.91 -25.13
C PRO A 559 13.97 -31.38 -24.85
N ALA A 560 14.72 -30.97 -23.82
CA ALA A 560 14.95 -29.53 -23.54
C ALA A 560 15.58 -28.75 -24.71
N PHE A 561 16.45 -29.38 -25.52
CA PHE A 561 17.10 -28.69 -26.65
C PHE A 561 16.12 -28.31 -27.76
N GLN A 562 14.95 -28.94 -27.80
CA GLN A 562 13.88 -28.68 -28.77
C GLN A 562 12.86 -27.63 -28.26
N MET A 563 12.76 -27.42 -26.94
CA MET A 563 11.95 -26.34 -26.36
C MET A 563 12.55 -24.95 -26.57
N ILE A 564 13.88 -24.88 -26.68
CA ILE A 564 14.58 -23.61 -26.81
C ILE A 564 14.71 -23.28 -28.29
N ARG A 565 14.10 -22.15 -28.67
CA ARG A 565 14.00 -21.66 -30.05
C ARG A 565 15.32 -21.64 -30.82
N SER A 566 16.45 -21.46 -30.11
CA SER A 566 17.79 -21.58 -30.67
C SER A 566 18.76 -22.24 -29.68
N SER A 567 18.81 -23.57 -29.69
CA SER A 567 19.84 -24.34 -28.97
C SER A 567 21.27 -24.00 -29.45
N LEU A 568 21.43 -23.59 -30.71
CA LEU A 568 22.71 -23.13 -31.25
C LEU A 568 23.17 -21.82 -30.59
N MET A 569 22.25 -20.94 -30.19
CA MET A 569 22.60 -19.71 -29.48
C MET A 569 23.22 -20.02 -28.10
N ILE A 570 22.74 -21.06 -27.42
CA ILE A 570 23.32 -21.51 -26.14
C ILE A 570 24.72 -22.07 -26.36
N LEU A 571 24.91 -22.90 -27.38
CA LEU A 571 26.23 -23.41 -27.74
C LEU A 571 27.20 -22.26 -28.05
N LEU A 572 26.77 -21.29 -28.87
CA LEU A 572 27.58 -20.12 -29.22
C LEU A 572 27.93 -19.30 -27.97
N GLY A 573 26.97 -19.02 -27.11
CA GLY A 573 27.18 -18.33 -25.84
C GLY A 573 28.16 -19.07 -24.92
N PHE A 574 28.06 -20.41 -24.85
CA PHE A 574 28.98 -21.24 -24.09
C PHE A 574 30.40 -21.21 -24.66
N ILE A 575 30.58 -21.29 -25.97
CA ILE A 575 31.88 -21.17 -26.63
C ILE A 575 32.51 -19.80 -26.34
N ILE A 576 31.72 -18.72 -26.46
CA ILE A 576 32.18 -17.36 -26.12
C ILE A 576 32.61 -17.29 -24.65
N MET A 577 31.83 -17.88 -23.74
CA MET A 577 32.16 -17.95 -22.31
C MET A 577 33.46 -18.72 -22.05
N LEU A 578 33.69 -19.83 -22.75
CA LEU A 578 34.89 -20.66 -22.60
C LEU A 578 36.14 -19.92 -23.12
N ILE A 579 36.05 -19.28 -24.29
CA ILE A 579 37.14 -18.47 -24.85
C ILE A 579 37.45 -17.28 -23.94
N ALA A 580 36.42 -16.53 -23.52
CA ALA A 580 36.58 -15.37 -22.63
C ALA A 580 37.16 -15.79 -21.26
N GLY A 581 36.67 -16.89 -20.69
CA GLY A 581 37.20 -17.47 -19.46
C GLY A 581 38.66 -17.90 -19.60
N GLY A 582 39.01 -18.58 -20.69
CA GLY A 582 40.39 -18.96 -21.00
C GLY A 582 41.33 -17.77 -21.13
N ILE A 583 40.92 -16.71 -21.84
CA ILE A 583 41.67 -15.44 -21.93
C ILE A 583 41.83 -14.81 -20.55
N THR A 584 40.77 -14.81 -19.73
CA THR A 584 40.81 -14.26 -18.37
C THR A 584 41.81 -15.02 -17.48
N ILE A 585 41.82 -16.35 -17.53
CA ILE A 585 42.77 -17.19 -16.79
C ILE A 585 44.20 -16.95 -17.28
N LEU A 586 44.42 -16.90 -18.59
CA LEU A 586 45.72 -16.62 -19.18
C LEU A 586 46.24 -15.25 -18.73
N PHE A 587 45.39 -14.23 -18.75
CA PHE A 587 45.74 -12.88 -18.32
C PHE A 587 46.01 -12.81 -16.81
N ALA A 588 45.22 -13.51 -16.00
CA ALA A 588 45.46 -13.63 -14.56
C ALA A 588 46.81 -14.33 -14.26
N GLY A 589 47.14 -15.39 -15.00
CA GLY A 589 48.43 -16.08 -14.89
C GLY A 589 49.59 -15.15 -15.27
N ARG A 590 49.49 -14.45 -16.41
CA ARG A 590 50.49 -13.43 -16.81
C ARG A 590 50.63 -12.29 -15.82
N PHE A 591 49.53 -11.88 -15.19
CA PHE A 591 49.54 -10.86 -14.15
C PHE A 591 50.22 -11.36 -12.87
N GLN A 592 49.99 -12.62 -12.48
CA GLN A 592 50.71 -13.27 -11.38
C GLN A 592 52.20 -13.38 -11.67
N GLU A 593 52.60 -13.83 -12.87
CA GLU A 593 53.99 -13.87 -13.31
C GLU A 593 54.65 -12.48 -13.21
N ASN A 594 53.99 -11.44 -13.73
CA ASN A 594 54.47 -10.06 -13.62
C ASN A 594 54.57 -9.57 -12.17
N LEU A 595 53.63 -9.93 -11.30
CA LEU A 595 53.69 -9.59 -9.87
C LEU A 595 54.83 -10.32 -9.15
N GLU A 596 55.08 -11.58 -9.51
CA GLU A 596 56.20 -12.36 -9.00
C GLU A 596 57.54 -11.78 -9.45
N GLU A 597 57.67 -11.37 -10.71
CA GLU A 597 58.86 -10.66 -11.22
C GLU A 597 59.10 -9.35 -10.48
N ILE A 598 58.05 -8.58 -10.17
CA ILE A 598 58.15 -7.34 -9.37
C ILE A 598 58.52 -7.65 -7.90
N ARG A 599 57.98 -8.72 -7.32
CA ARG A 599 58.31 -9.17 -5.95
C ARG A 599 59.74 -9.67 -5.84
N GLN A 600 60.24 -10.40 -6.84
CA GLN A 600 61.64 -10.85 -6.94
C GLN A 600 62.60 -9.66 -7.02
N LYS A 601 62.27 -8.61 -7.79
CA LYS A 601 63.06 -7.36 -7.85
C LYS A 601 63.10 -6.56 -6.54
N ARG A 602 62.20 -6.83 -5.59
CA ARG A 602 62.15 -6.18 -4.25
C ARG A 602 62.77 -7.02 -3.12
N GLY A 603 63.51 -8.09 -3.44
CA GLY A 603 64.38 -8.79 -2.48
C GLY A 603 63.68 -9.68 -1.45
N ARG A 604 62.39 -9.98 -1.61
CA ARG A 604 61.70 -11.02 -0.81
C ARG A 604 61.58 -12.29 -1.64
N VAL A 605 62.53 -13.21 -1.46
CA VAL A 605 62.42 -14.58 -1.99
C VAL A 605 61.40 -15.32 -1.12
N SER A 606 60.19 -15.49 -1.64
CA SER A 606 59.26 -16.45 -1.07
C SER A 606 59.79 -17.84 -1.39
N ALA A 607 59.95 -18.69 -0.37
CA ALA A 607 60.34 -20.08 -0.53
C ALA A 607 59.49 -20.77 -1.60
N ALA A 608 60.10 -21.65 -2.40
CA ALA A 608 59.46 -22.37 -3.48
C ALA A 608 58.21 -23.11 -2.99
N GLU A 609 57.05 -22.46 -3.13
CA GLU A 609 55.77 -23.15 -3.05
C GLU A 609 55.72 -24.08 -4.25
N ILE A 610 55.94 -25.37 -3.99
CA ILE A 610 55.67 -26.44 -4.95
C ILE A 610 54.30 -26.13 -5.54
N ASN A 611 54.21 -26.01 -6.87
CA ASN A 611 52.93 -25.82 -7.55
C ASN A 611 52.08 -27.08 -7.31
N ARG A 612 51.34 -27.08 -6.19
CA ARG A 612 50.57 -28.23 -5.69
C ARG A 612 49.56 -28.68 -6.74
N LEU A 613 49.05 -27.74 -7.53
CA LEU A 613 48.16 -28.00 -8.66
C LEU A 613 48.88 -28.69 -9.82
N GLY A 614 50.13 -28.32 -10.12
CA GLY A 614 50.97 -28.98 -11.12
C GLY A 614 51.33 -30.43 -10.75
N VAL A 615 51.67 -30.68 -9.48
CA VAL A 615 51.95 -32.03 -8.95
C VAL A 615 50.68 -32.90 -8.91
N LEU A 616 49.53 -32.33 -8.55
CA LEU A 616 48.25 -33.02 -8.70
C LEU A 616 47.98 -33.37 -10.17
N GLY A 617 48.20 -32.43 -11.08
CA GLY A 617 47.96 -32.61 -12.52
C GLY A 617 48.77 -33.76 -13.12
N THR A 618 50.04 -33.90 -12.75
CA THR A 618 50.90 -35.01 -13.20
C THR A 618 50.48 -36.35 -12.60
N ALA A 619 50.07 -36.38 -11.32
CA ALA A 619 49.53 -37.58 -10.68
C ALA A 619 48.22 -38.04 -11.33
N PHE A 620 47.31 -37.11 -11.67
CA PHE A 620 46.09 -37.40 -12.42
C PHE A 620 46.38 -37.92 -13.83
N ALA A 621 47.31 -37.30 -14.56
CA ALA A 621 47.70 -37.75 -15.89
C ALA A 621 48.29 -39.16 -15.87
N LEU A 622 49.11 -39.49 -14.86
CA LEU A 622 49.66 -40.84 -14.67
C LEU A 622 48.57 -41.87 -14.34
N GLY A 623 47.58 -41.48 -13.52
CA GLY A 623 46.41 -42.29 -13.21
C GLY A 623 45.54 -42.59 -14.45
N LEU A 624 45.27 -41.57 -15.28
CA LEU A 624 44.54 -41.71 -16.54
C LEU A 624 45.25 -42.65 -17.51
N ASN A 625 46.58 -42.52 -17.63
CA ASN A 625 47.37 -43.37 -18.52
C ASN A 625 47.35 -44.85 -18.08
N ASN A 626 47.39 -45.12 -16.77
CA ASN A 626 47.26 -46.46 -16.23
C ASN A 626 45.86 -47.06 -16.46
N MET A 627 44.81 -46.24 -16.41
CA MET A 627 43.43 -46.65 -16.70
C MET A 627 43.22 -46.96 -18.19
N HIS A 628 43.84 -46.19 -19.09
CA HIS A 628 43.83 -46.45 -20.53
C HIS A 628 44.52 -47.78 -20.87
N ARG A 629 45.62 -48.15 -20.22
CA ARG A 629 46.31 -49.43 -20.50
C ARG A 629 45.45 -50.68 -20.19
N ARG A 630 44.38 -50.55 -19.39
CA ARG A 630 43.48 -51.65 -18.98
C ARG A 630 42.01 -51.38 -19.38
N ILE A 631 41.79 -50.98 -20.63
CA ILE A 631 40.49 -50.52 -21.18
C ILE A 631 39.30 -51.42 -20.80
N VAL A 632 39.43 -52.74 -20.90
CA VAL A 632 38.33 -53.68 -20.62
C VAL A 632 37.88 -53.63 -19.16
N ARG A 633 38.83 -53.64 -18.21
CA ARG A 633 38.52 -53.62 -16.78
C ARG A 633 37.92 -52.27 -16.38
N THR A 634 38.55 -51.18 -16.81
CA THR A 634 38.11 -49.81 -16.53
C THR A 634 36.73 -49.56 -17.13
N GLY A 635 36.48 -50.04 -18.35
CA GLY A 635 35.19 -49.94 -19.03
C GLY A 635 34.08 -50.68 -18.30
N LEU A 636 34.31 -51.94 -17.88
CA LEU A 636 33.31 -52.71 -17.14
C LEU A 636 32.97 -52.07 -15.79
N THR A 637 33.96 -51.57 -15.04
CA THR A 637 33.71 -50.88 -13.77
C THR A 637 32.96 -49.56 -13.95
N CYS A 638 33.29 -48.79 -14.99
CA CYS A 638 32.60 -47.54 -15.29
C CYS A 638 31.15 -47.80 -15.71
N ALA A 639 30.92 -48.79 -16.57
CA ALA A 639 29.57 -49.20 -16.98
C ALA A 639 28.71 -49.63 -15.80
N THR A 640 29.26 -50.40 -14.86
CA THR A 640 28.55 -50.79 -13.63
C THR A 640 28.18 -49.59 -12.77
N LEU A 641 29.11 -48.63 -12.58
CA LEU A 641 28.81 -47.40 -11.83
C LEU A 641 27.73 -46.56 -12.53
N VAL A 642 27.80 -46.43 -13.85
CA VAL A 642 26.78 -45.71 -14.63
C VAL A 642 25.43 -46.39 -14.50
N LEU A 643 25.37 -47.73 -14.61
CA LEU A 643 24.13 -48.50 -14.53
C LEU A 643 23.50 -48.41 -13.13
N ILE A 644 24.30 -48.56 -12.06
CA ILE A 644 23.83 -48.42 -10.68
C ILE A 644 23.32 -47.00 -10.42
N THR A 645 24.08 -45.99 -10.86
CA THR A 645 23.68 -44.57 -10.71
C THR A 645 22.38 -44.29 -11.46
N PHE A 646 22.25 -44.79 -12.70
CA PHE A 646 21.05 -44.68 -13.51
C PHE A 646 19.84 -45.36 -12.83
N ALA A 647 20.01 -46.59 -12.35
CA ALA A 647 18.96 -47.32 -11.63
C ALA A 647 18.53 -46.59 -10.35
N MET A 648 19.48 -46.07 -9.57
CA MET A 648 19.21 -45.29 -8.37
C MET A 648 18.42 -44.02 -8.69
N ILE A 649 18.82 -43.25 -9.71
CA ILE A 649 18.13 -42.02 -10.14
C ILE A 649 16.71 -42.35 -10.63
N CYS A 650 16.54 -43.42 -11.41
CA CYS A 650 15.20 -43.83 -11.88
C CYS A 650 14.28 -44.19 -10.71
N PHE A 651 14.80 -44.85 -9.67
CA PHE A 651 14.01 -45.24 -8.50
C PHE A 651 13.68 -44.04 -7.59
N THR A 652 14.62 -43.10 -7.40
CA THR A 652 14.38 -41.91 -6.57
C THR A 652 13.55 -40.83 -7.25
N SER A 653 13.45 -40.83 -8.59
CA SER A 653 12.71 -39.82 -9.36
C SER A 653 11.17 -39.96 -9.28
N VAL A 654 10.63 -41.04 -8.70
CA VAL A 654 9.16 -41.20 -8.54
C VAL A 654 8.72 -40.54 -7.25
N HIS A 655 8.36 -39.26 -7.29
CA HIS A 655 7.69 -38.56 -6.19
C HIS A 655 6.38 -37.96 -6.70
N SER A 656 5.29 -38.25 -5.98
CA SER A 656 3.94 -37.75 -6.27
C SER A 656 3.63 -36.57 -5.34
N ASP A 657 3.72 -35.35 -5.84
CA ASP A 657 3.39 -34.10 -5.13
C ASP A 657 1.87 -33.82 -5.11
N ILE A 658 1.06 -34.81 -4.72
CA ILE A 658 -0.37 -34.60 -4.46
C ILE A 658 -0.60 -34.80 -2.98
N VAL A 659 -0.53 -33.71 -2.19
CA VAL A 659 -1.03 -33.75 -0.82
C VAL A 659 -1.85 -32.49 -0.52
N ASN A 660 -3.17 -32.62 -0.64
CA ASN A 660 -4.09 -31.83 0.17
C ASN A 660 -4.02 -32.39 1.58
N THR A 661 -3.16 -31.82 2.43
CA THR A 661 -3.05 -32.26 3.83
C THR A 661 -4.22 -31.69 4.61
N ALA A 662 -5.03 -32.57 5.21
CA ALA A 662 -6.08 -32.18 6.14
C ALA A 662 -5.75 -32.78 7.51
N THR A 663 -5.56 -31.91 8.51
CA THR A 663 -5.33 -32.33 9.90
C THR A 663 -6.59 -32.05 10.70
N ALA A 664 -7.17 -33.08 11.30
CA ALA A 664 -8.30 -32.92 12.21
C ALA A 664 -7.81 -32.38 13.56
N ILE A 665 -8.30 -31.21 13.96
CA ILE A 665 -7.91 -30.54 15.22
C ILE A 665 -8.91 -30.84 16.35
N GLY A 666 -10.17 -31.13 16.02
CA GLY A 666 -11.22 -31.43 17.00
C GLY A 666 -12.63 -31.22 16.44
N ARG A 667 -13.62 -31.21 17.33
CA ARG A 667 -15.01 -30.89 16.98
C ARG A 667 -15.17 -29.38 16.81
N ALA A 668 -15.64 -28.95 15.64
CA ALA A 668 -15.88 -27.53 15.37
C ALA A 668 -17.13 -27.02 16.12
N PRO A 669 -17.10 -25.79 16.66
CA PRO A 669 -18.25 -25.17 17.35
C PRO A 669 -19.39 -24.77 16.39
N TYR A 670 -19.10 -24.56 15.12
CA TYR A 670 -20.06 -24.29 14.04
C TYR A 670 -19.55 -24.88 12.72
N GLN A 671 -20.45 -25.06 11.76
CA GLN A 671 -20.12 -25.52 10.40
C GLN A 671 -19.83 -24.31 9.51
N GLY A 672 -18.63 -24.22 8.95
CA GLY A 672 -18.26 -23.05 8.16
C GLY A 672 -16.77 -22.91 7.87
N LEU A 673 -16.34 -21.68 7.63
CA LEU A 673 -14.94 -21.30 7.44
C LEU A 673 -14.55 -20.22 8.46
N LEU A 674 -13.38 -20.38 9.08
CA LEU A 674 -12.76 -19.37 9.93
C LEU A 674 -11.55 -18.78 9.21
N ILE A 675 -11.56 -17.47 9.01
CA ILE A 675 -10.43 -16.73 8.48
C ILE A 675 -9.80 -15.94 9.64
N LYS A 676 -8.58 -16.33 9.99
CA LYS A 676 -7.71 -15.67 10.96
C LYS A 676 -6.33 -15.48 10.33
N ARG A 677 -5.67 -14.38 10.66
CA ARG A 677 -4.27 -14.21 10.28
C ARG A 677 -3.36 -14.66 11.40
N GLU A 678 -2.19 -15.16 11.00
CA GLU A 678 -1.10 -15.44 11.92
C GLU A 678 -0.77 -14.20 12.77
N LYS A 679 -0.37 -14.45 14.01
CA LYS A 679 0.02 -13.44 15.00
C LYS A 679 -1.02 -12.33 15.23
N MET A 680 -2.32 -12.63 15.09
CA MET A 680 -3.41 -11.65 15.18
C MET A 680 -3.23 -10.41 14.28
N ALA A 681 -2.58 -10.58 13.13
CA ALA A 681 -2.42 -9.51 12.15
C ALA A 681 -3.80 -9.03 11.63
N PRO A 682 -3.95 -7.74 11.30
CA PRO A 682 -5.22 -7.21 10.80
C PRO A 682 -5.61 -7.86 9.47
N ILE A 683 -6.89 -8.22 9.35
CA ILE A 683 -7.53 -8.52 8.06
C ILE A 683 -7.82 -7.18 7.38
N SER A 684 -7.33 -7.02 6.15
CA SER A 684 -7.53 -5.81 5.37
C SER A 684 -8.97 -5.68 4.85
N ASP A 685 -9.41 -4.46 4.55
CA ASP A 685 -10.74 -4.22 3.96
C ASP A 685 -10.89 -4.90 2.59
N ALA A 686 -9.80 -5.02 1.82
CA ALA A 686 -9.78 -5.75 0.56
C ALA A 686 -10.06 -7.25 0.75
N GLU A 687 -9.47 -7.88 1.78
CA GLU A 687 -9.74 -9.28 2.14
C GLU A 687 -11.20 -9.46 2.58
N LEU A 688 -11.71 -8.56 3.43
CA LEU A 688 -13.11 -8.60 3.85
C LEU A 688 -14.06 -8.42 2.66
N PHE A 689 -13.77 -7.49 1.75
CA PHE A 689 -14.55 -7.28 0.53
C PHE A 689 -14.54 -8.52 -0.35
N ALA A 690 -13.39 -9.18 -0.51
CA ALA A 690 -13.28 -10.44 -1.26
C ALA A 690 -14.14 -11.55 -0.64
N LEU A 691 -14.10 -11.71 0.68
CA LEU A 691 -14.89 -12.69 1.42
C LEU A 691 -16.40 -12.42 1.30
N ARG A 692 -16.82 -11.16 1.48
CA ARG A 692 -18.22 -10.75 1.30
C ARG A 692 -18.69 -10.94 -0.14
N THR A 693 -17.83 -10.65 -1.12
CA THR A 693 -18.12 -10.91 -2.52
C THR A 693 -18.30 -12.40 -2.78
N LYS A 694 -17.43 -13.26 -2.23
CA LYS A 694 -17.52 -14.72 -2.48
C LYS A 694 -18.70 -15.38 -1.76
N TYR A 695 -18.91 -15.06 -0.48
CA TYR A 695 -19.83 -15.82 0.38
C TYR A 695 -21.08 -15.04 0.81
N GLY A 696 -21.07 -13.71 0.80
CA GLY A 696 -22.11 -12.87 1.40
C GLY A 696 -23.50 -12.97 0.75
N HIS A 697 -23.60 -13.50 -0.47
CA HIS A 697 -24.90 -13.76 -1.11
C HIS A 697 -25.57 -15.07 -0.65
N ARG A 698 -24.80 -16.03 -0.14
CA ARG A 698 -25.27 -17.39 0.20
C ARG A 698 -25.19 -17.69 1.70
N PHE A 699 -24.23 -17.09 2.38
CA PHE A 699 -23.87 -17.39 3.75
C PHE A 699 -23.68 -16.11 4.56
N THR A 700 -23.82 -16.23 5.88
CA THR A 700 -23.50 -15.15 6.80
C THR A 700 -21.99 -15.00 6.89
N VAL A 701 -21.48 -13.78 6.67
CA VAL A 701 -20.07 -13.42 6.84
C VAL A 701 -19.96 -12.54 8.09
N ALA A 702 -19.75 -13.17 9.25
CA ALA A 702 -19.66 -12.52 10.55
C ALA A 702 -18.25 -11.96 10.78
N THR A 703 -18.16 -10.64 10.98
CA THR A 703 -16.89 -9.96 11.27
C THR A 703 -16.65 -9.83 12.76
N ARG A 704 -15.40 -10.03 13.20
CA ARG A 704 -15.00 -9.87 14.59
C ARG A 704 -13.90 -8.82 14.70
N ARG A 705 -14.25 -7.67 15.27
CA ARG A 705 -13.29 -6.60 15.56
C ARG A 705 -13.03 -6.49 17.05
N MET A 706 -11.93 -5.86 17.39
CA MET A 706 -11.62 -5.55 18.79
C MET A 706 -10.72 -4.33 18.86
N VAL A 707 -10.74 -3.65 20.01
CA VAL A 707 -9.80 -2.58 20.33
C VAL A 707 -8.58 -3.20 21.01
N VAL A 708 -7.45 -3.26 20.31
CA VAL A 708 -6.19 -3.83 20.84
C VAL A 708 -5.24 -2.73 21.32
N GLY A 709 -4.28 -3.09 22.18
CA GLY A 709 -3.23 -2.17 22.61
C GLY A 709 -2.36 -1.67 21.46
N SER A 710 -1.72 -0.52 21.66
CA SER A 710 -0.80 0.10 20.69
C SER A 710 0.50 0.53 21.36
N GLN A 711 1.58 0.67 20.59
CA GLN A 711 2.84 1.21 21.09
C GLN A 711 2.93 2.70 20.72
N GLY A 712 3.18 3.53 21.73
CA GLY A 712 3.41 4.96 21.56
C GLY A 712 4.74 5.26 20.88
N TRP A 713 4.93 6.51 20.48
CA TRP A 713 6.17 7.00 19.87
C TRP A 713 7.35 6.97 20.84
N ASP A 714 7.05 7.05 22.13
CA ASP A 714 7.95 6.86 23.26
C ASP A 714 8.35 5.39 23.49
N ARG A 715 7.87 4.47 22.64
CA ARG A 715 8.04 3.02 22.75
C ARG A 715 7.41 2.41 24.00
N ILE A 716 6.49 3.13 24.64
CA ILE A 716 5.72 2.60 25.75
C ILE A 716 4.50 1.86 25.17
N ASN A 717 4.25 0.68 25.71
CA ASN A 717 3.09 -0.13 25.34
C ASN A 717 1.88 0.36 26.13
N TYR A 718 0.78 0.63 25.44
CA TYR A 718 -0.46 1.07 26.06
C TYR A 718 -1.58 0.10 25.70
N ASN A 719 -2.20 -0.49 26.71
CA ASN A 719 -3.50 -1.10 26.55
C ASN A 719 -4.56 -0.01 26.27
N PRO A 720 -5.72 -0.38 25.70
CA PRO A 720 -6.81 0.56 25.51
C PRO A 720 -7.25 1.17 26.85
N ASP A 721 -7.41 2.50 26.86
CA ASP A 721 -7.94 3.24 28.00
C ASP A 721 -9.41 3.54 27.76
N ILE A 722 -10.30 2.71 28.29
CA ILE A 722 -11.76 2.86 28.19
C ILE A 722 -12.32 3.03 29.61
N GLU A 723 -13.04 4.12 29.87
CA GLU A 723 -13.77 4.34 31.11
C GLU A 723 -15.28 4.22 30.85
N ALA A 724 -15.95 3.38 31.63
CA ALA A 724 -17.40 3.37 31.71
C ALA A 724 -17.87 4.19 32.91
N VAL A 725 -18.80 5.10 32.65
CA VAL A 725 -19.46 5.94 33.66
C VAL A 725 -20.95 5.63 33.65
N TYR A 726 -21.51 5.36 34.82
CA TYR A 726 -22.94 5.22 35.03
C TYR A 726 -23.43 6.27 36.03
N GLU A 727 -24.44 7.04 35.62
CA GLU A 727 -25.10 8.06 36.44
C GLU A 727 -26.53 7.61 36.72
N PRO A 728 -26.81 7.00 37.88
CA PRO A 728 -28.17 6.61 38.24
C PRO A 728 -29.05 7.84 38.45
N SER A 729 -30.36 7.70 38.23
CA SER A 729 -31.34 8.76 38.49
C SER A 729 -31.36 9.22 39.95
N GLU A 730 -31.01 8.31 40.86
CA GLU A 730 -30.78 8.59 42.28
C GLU A 730 -29.48 7.88 42.71
N GLY A 731 -28.48 8.64 43.19
CA GLY A 731 -27.22 8.10 43.70
C GLY A 731 -25.96 8.81 43.20
N ILE A 732 -24.80 8.26 43.58
CA ILE A 732 -23.48 8.80 43.19
C ILE A 732 -23.07 8.18 41.85
N PRO A 733 -22.54 8.98 40.89
CA PRO A 733 -21.94 8.48 39.66
C PRO A 733 -20.88 7.42 39.95
N ARG A 734 -20.94 6.29 39.24
CA ARG A 734 -19.96 5.20 39.36
C ARG A 734 -19.13 5.11 38.10
N LYS A 735 -17.84 4.84 38.27
CA LYS A 735 -16.88 4.72 37.18
C LYS A 735 -16.09 3.43 37.30
N THR A 736 -15.82 2.80 36.18
CA THR A 736 -14.97 1.61 36.15
C THR A 736 -14.17 1.53 34.84
N PRO A 737 -12.90 1.13 34.90
CA PRO A 737 -12.07 1.02 33.70
C PRO A 737 -12.30 -0.33 32.99
N ILE A 738 -12.48 -0.27 31.68
CA ILE A 738 -12.63 -1.37 30.73
C ILE A 738 -11.30 -1.57 30.00
N ALA A 739 -10.87 -2.82 29.87
CA ALA A 739 -9.59 -3.18 29.25
C ALA A 739 -9.66 -3.24 27.72
N SER A 740 -10.81 -3.63 27.16
CA SER A 740 -11.01 -3.68 25.70
C SER A 740 -12.50 -3.77 25.35
N CYS A 741 -12.79 -3.52 24.08
CA CYS A 741 -14.09 -3.68 23.47
C CYS A 741 -13.96 -4.68 22.32
N MET A 742 -14.78 -5.73 22.35
CA MET A 742 -14.94 -6.69 21.26
C MET A 742 -16.22 -6.39 20.49
N GLU A 743 -16.13 -6.38 19.17
CA GLU A 743 -17.25 -6.10 18.29
C GLU A 743 -17.58 -7.36 17.49
N PHE A 744 -18.82 -7.83 17.64
CA PHE A 744 -19.33 -9.00 16.95
C PHE A 744 -20.44 -8.61 15.97
N ASP A 745 -20.52 -9.32 14.84
CA ASP A 745 -21.69 -9.25 13.99
C ASP A 745 -22.93 -9.77 14.75
N PRO A 746 -24.12 -9.17 14.58
CA PRO A 746 -25.35 -9.70 15.18
C PRO A 746 -25.60 -11.18 14.89
N GLU A 747 -25.14 -11.68 13.74
CA GLU A 747 -25.27 -13.08 13.33
C GLU A 747 -24.04 -13.94 13.71
N GLU A 748 -23.27 -13.54 14.73
CA GLU A 748 -22.10 -14.28 15.21
C GLU A 748 -22.43 -15.76 15.54
N PRO A 749 -21.76 -16.75 14.94
CA PRO A 749 -22.06 -18.17 15.19
C PRO A 749 -21.79 -18.61 16.64
N LEU A 750 -20.84 -17.98 17.33
CA LEU A 750 -20.50 -18.32 18.72
C LEU A 750 -21.41 -17.65 19.77
N ARG A 751 -22.40 -16.84 19.35
CA ARG A 751 -23.27 -16.07 20.26
C ARG A 751 -23.94 -16.90 21.36
N ASN A 752 -24.32 -18.13 21.03
CA ASN A 752 -25.03 -19.03 21.96
C ASN A 752 -24.12 -19.64 23.04
N GLN A 753 -22.80 -19.53 22.89
CA GLN A 753 -21.84 -19.99 23.89
C GLN A 753 -21.54 -18.93 24.96
N ILE A 754 -21.90 -17.67 24.70
CA ILE A 754 -21.79 -16.58 25.66
C ILE A 754 -23.02 -16.61 26.56
N ARG A 755 -22.81 -16.92 27.85
CA ARG A 755 -23.89 -17.04 28.81
C ARG A 755 -24.35 -15.66 29.25
N LEU A 756 -25.53 -15.26 28.78
CA LEU A 756 -26.21 -14.04 29.21
C LEU A 756 -26.92 -14.28 30.55
N LEU A 757 -26.80 -13.31 31.46
CA LEU A 757 -27.47 -13.27 32.76
C LEU A 757 -28.79 -12.48 32.73
N THR A 758 -29.08 -11.84 31.60
CA THR A 758 -30.27 -11.02 31.31
C THR A 758 -31.16 -11.70 30.28
N SER A 759 -32.46 -11.39 30.28
CA SER A 759 -33.47 -12.06 29.44
C SER A 759 -33.62 -11.47 28.02
N ARG A 760 -32.99 -10.33 27.73
CA ARG A 760 -33.09 -9.63 26.42
C ARG A 760 -32.40 -10.31 25.23
N GLY A 761 -31.60 -11.35 25.48
CA GLY A 761 -30.96 -12.13 24.42
C GLY A 761 -29.78 -11.43 23.73
N TRP A 762 -29.39 -11.93 22.55
CA TRP A 762 -28.29 -11.41 21.74
C TRP A 762 -28.72 -10.23 20.85
N PHE A 763 -27.75 -9.53 20.27
CA PHE A 763 -28.01 -8.45 19.32
C PHE A 763 -28.79 -8.93 18.08
N THR A 764 -29.62 -8.05 17.51
CA THR A 764 -30.26 -8.25 16.21
C THR A 764 -29.99 -7.06 15.28
N LYS A 765 -30.01 -7.28 13.96
CA LYS A 765 -29.79 -6.20 12.98
C LYS A 765 -30.79 -5.05 13.11
N ASN A 766 -32.05 -5.36 13.41
CA ASN A 766 -33.09 -4.34 13.62
C ASN A 766 -32.81 -3.53 14.89
N LEU A 767 -32.48 -4.20 16.00
CA LEU A 767 -32.13 -3.54 17.26
C LEU A 767 -30.95 -2.57 17.11
N VAL A 768 -29.88 -3.02 16.43
CA VAL A 768 -28.70 -2.18 16.19
C VAL A 768 -29.06 -0.94 15.35
N LYS A 769 -30.00 -1.09 14.41
CA LYS A 769 -30.49 0.03 13.58
C LYS A 769 -31.40 0.99 14.37
N GLU A 770 -32.26 0.47 15.23
CA GLU A 770 -33.17 1.25 16.09
C GLU A 770 -32.39 2.06 17.13
N LEU A 771 -31.38 1.45 17.75
CA LEU A 771 -30.56 2.05 18.80
C LEU A 771 -29.29 2.72 18.27
N LYS A 772 -29.29 3.20 17.03
CA LYS A 772 -28.08 3.75 16.38
C LYS A 772 -27.43 4.89 17.17
N GLU A 773 -28.22 5.68 17.89
CA GLU A 773 -27.74 6.82 18.70
C GLU A 773 -27.23 6.41 20.08
N THR A 774 -27.75 5.31 20.63
CA THR A 774 -27.34 4.73 21.91
C THR A 774 -27.11 3.23 21.71
N PRO A 775 -26.03 2.84 21.03
CA PRO A 775 -25.81 1.48 20.58
C PRO A 775 -25.85 0.48 21.75
N PRO A 776 -26.41 -0.74 21.51
CA PRO A 776 -26.52 -1.76 22.54
C PRO A 776 -25.15 -2.34 22.88
N VAL A 777 -24.87 -2.49 24.17
CA VAL A 777 -23.63 -3.05 24.71
C VAL A 777 -23.94 -4.15 25.71
N LEU A 778 -23.16 -5.22 25.66
CA LEU A 778 -23.12 -6.26 26.68
C LEU A 778 -21.91 -6.04 27.57
N ILE A 779 -22.14 -5.97 28.88
CA ILE A 779 -21.07 -5.79 29.88
C ILE A 779 -20.90 -7.07 30.72
N PRO A 780 -19.69 -7.38 31.19
CA PRO A 780 -19.49 -8.52 32.08
C PRO A 780 -20.06 -8.24 33.47
N SER A 781 -20.45 -9.29 34.19
CA SER A 781 -21.04 -9.19 35.54
C SER A 781 -20.17 -8.42 36.55
N THR A 782 -18.85 -8.49 36.40
CA THR A 782 -17.84 -7.73 37.17
C THR A 782 -17.94 -6.22 36.93
N VAL A 783 -18.03 -5.78 35.68
CA VAL A 783 -18.21 -4.36 35.31
C VAL A 783 -19.60 -3.89 35.75
N ALA A 784 -20.63 -4.71 35.57
CA ALA A 784 -21.97 -4.41 36.05
C ALA A 784 -22.01 -4.20 37.57
N GLY A 785 -21.35 -5.08 38.33
CA GLY A 785 -21.22 -4.97 39.78
C GLY A 785 -20.50 -3.69 40.22
N ALA A 786 -19.39 -3.33 39.57
CA ALA A 786 -18.67 -2.08 39.82
C ALA A 786 -19.53 -0.83 39.55
N LEU A 787 -20.35 -0.87 38.49
CA LEU A 787 -21.30 0.19 38.15
C LEU A 787 -22.61 0.12 38.96
N GLY A 788 -22.83 -0.91 39.78
CA GLY A 788 -24.08 -1.08 40.53
C GLY A 788 -25.29 -1.43 39.67
N ILE A 789 -25.08 -1.97 38.47
CA ILE A 789 -26.12 -2.35 37.51
C ILE A 789 -26.48 -3.82 37.75
N THR A 790 -27.73 -4.10 38.07
CA THR A 790 -28.22 -5.48 38.27
C THR A 790 -28.90 -6.03 37.01
N PRO A 791 -28.93 -7.36 36.81
CA PRO A 791 -29.65 -7.96 35.68
C PRO A 791 -31.14 -7.57 35.63
N SER A 792 -31.81 -7.49 36.79
CA SER A 792 -33.22 -7.09 36.88
C SER A 792 -33.45 -5.64 36.43
N LEU A 793 -32.51 -4.73 36.71
CA LEU A 793 -32.58 -3.34 36.26
C LEU A 793 -32.44 -3.25 34.73
N VAL A 794 -31.49 -4.01 34.17
CA VAL A 794 -31.28 -4.07 32.72
C VAL A 794 -32.48 -4.68 32.03
N ASP A 795 -33.12 -5.71 32.58
CA ASP A 795 -34.29 -6.32 31.95
C ASP A 795 -35.52 -5.39 31.99
N SER A 796 -35.71 -4.66 33.08
CA SER A 796 -36.88 -3.78 33.27
C SER A 796 -36.78 -2.41 32.59
N THR A 797 -35.58 -1.85 32.39
CA THR A 797 -35.39 -0.48 31.89
C THR A 797 -34.19 -0.35 30.95
N ASN A 798 -34.11 0.73 30.17
CA ASN A 798 -32.94 1.02 29.34
C ASN A 798 -31.88 1.77 30.16
N VAL A 799 -30.89 1.04 30.65
CA VAL A 799 -29.78 1.61 31.42
C VAL A 799 -28.76 2.21 30.46
N ILE A 800 -28.49 3.51 30.56
CA ILE A 800 -27.54 4.21 29.69
C ILE A 800 -26.24 4.43 30.45
N ILE A 801 -25.12 4.03 29.84
CA ILE A 801 -23.76 4.30 30.31
C ILE A 801 -23.02 5.20 29.31
N THR A 802 -21.98 5.89 29.79
CA THR A 802 -21.08 6.69 28.96
C THR A 802 -19.73 5.99 28.87
N LEU A 803 -19.28 5.69 27.65
CA LEU A 803 -17.98 5.09 27.30
C LEU A 803 -17.11 6.15 26.63
N ASN A 804 -16.08 6.69 27.30
CA ASN A 804 -15.17 7.71 26.76
C ASN A 804 -15.85 8.85 25.95
N SER A 805 -16.99 9.35 26.42
CA SER A 805 -17.86 10.38 25.81
C SER A 805 -18.97 9.90 24.87
N GLN A 806 -19.10 8.59 24.61
CA GLN A 806 -20.22 8.03 23.84
C GLN A 806 -21.26 7.38 24.75
N ARG A 807 -22.54 7.69 24.52
CA ARG A 807 -23.64 7.06 25.25
C ARG A 807 -23.97 5.70 24.63
N ALA A 808 -24.14 4.69 25.45
CA ALA A 808 -24.50 3.34 25.03
C ALA A 808 -25.56 2.76 25.98
N VAL A 809 -26.47 1.94 25.46
CA VAL A 809 -27.43 1.23 26.31
C VAL A 809 -26.84 -0.10 26.74
N VAL A 810 -26.86 -0.39 28.04
CA VAL A 810 -26.55 -1.72 28.54
C VAL A 810 -27.71 -2.62 28.17
N TYR A 811 -27.54 -3.39 27.10
CA TYR A 811 -28.56 -4.28 26.57
C TYR A 811 -28.62 -5.60 27.32
N GLY A 812 -27.50 -6.01 27.92
CA GLY A 812 -27.41 -7.25 28.67
C GLY A 812 -26.14 -7.35 29.49
N ILE A 813 -26.16 -8.30 30.43
CA ILE A 813 -25.01 -8.64 31.26
C ILE A 813 -24.63 -10.08 30.92
N PHE A 814 -23.35 -10.36 30.74
CA PHE A 814 -22.87 -11.72 30.47
C PHE A 814 -21.91 -12.20 31.56
N ASP A 815 -21.78 -13.51 31.65
CA ASP A 815 -20.80 -14.15 32.52
C ASP A 815 -19.41 -14.16 31.86
N PRO A 816 -18.40 -13.47 32.43
CA PRO A 816 -17.07 -13.37 31.84
C PRO A 816 -16.35 -14.72 31.70
N VAL A 817 -16.67 -15.72 32.54
CA VAL A 817 -16.09 -17.07 32.44
C VAL A 817 -16.49 -17.72 31.11
N SER A 818 -17.75 -17.56 30.69
CA SER A 818 -18.21 -18.10 29.42
C SER A 818 -17.43 -17.54 28.23
N LEU A 819 -17.08 -16.24 28.22
CA LEU A 819 -16.27 -15.65 27.16
C LEU A 819 -14.82 -16.18 27.19
N ALA A 820 -14.24 -16.36 28.36
CA ALA A 820 -12.87 -16.88 28.53
C ALA A 820 -12.72 -18.36 28.13
N GLU A 821 -13.78 -19.15 28.27
CA GLU A 821 -13.80 -20.59 27.94
C GLU A 821 -14.11 -20.88 26.46
N ILE A 822 -14.69 -19.93 25.72
CA ILE A 822 -15.00 -20.12 24.29
C ILE A 822 -13.73 -20.46 23.52
N ARG A 823 -13.86 -21.45 22.65
CA ARG A 823 -12.86 -21.82 21.65
C ARG A 823 -13.51 -21.80 20.27
N ASP A 824 -12.79 -21.21 19.32
CA ASP A 824 -13.23 -21.09 17.93
C ASP A 824 -12.86 -22.37 17.13
N MET A 825 -13.11 -22.39 15.81
CA MET A 825 -12.84 -23.57 14.96
C MET A 825 -11.39 -24.06 14.98
N ASP A 826 -10.44 -23.17 15.26
CA ASP A 826 -9.01 -23.45 15.39
C ASP A 826 -8.60 -23.93 16.80
N GLY A 827 -9.56 -24.05 17.73
CA GLY A 827 -9.31 -24.42 19.12
C GLY A 827 -8.70 -23.30 19.96
N ARG A 828 -8.66 -22.06 19.46
CA ARG A 828 -8.06 -20.89 20.15
C ARG A 828 -9.13 -20.01 20.78
N ASP A 829 -8.73 -19.23 21.79
CA ASP A 829 -9.57 -18.19 22.36
C ASP A 829 -9.77 -16.99 21.40
N LEU A 830 -10.67 -16.09 21.77
CA LEU A 830 -10.97 -14.87 21.01
C LEU A 830 -10.47 -13.61 21.72
N LEU A 831 -9.77 -13.75 22.85
CA LEU A 831 -9.46 -12.63 23.71
C LEU A 831 -8.40 -11.73 23.07
N PRO A 832 -8.48 -10.40 23.24
CA PRO A 832 -7.42 -9.50 22.80
C PRO A 832 -6.14 -9.78 23.58
N PHE A 833 -5.01 -9.52 22.93
CA PHE A 833 -3.71 -9.59 23.59
C PHE A 833 -3.50 -8.43 24.57
N ASP A 834 -2.73 -8.68 25.62
CA ASP A 834 -2.26 -7.68 26.58
C ASP A 834 -0.85 -7.22 26.17
N ILE A 835 -0.75 -6.02 25.59
CA ILE A 835 0.53 -5.49 25.09
C ILE A 835 1.47 -5.08 26.22
N GLU A 836 0.93 -4.71 27.39
CA GLU A 836 1.72 -4.32 28.56
C GLU A 836 2.40 -5.55 29.18
N GLY A 837 1.77 -6.72 29.06
CA GLY A 837 2.33 -8.01 29.46
C GLY A 837 3.29 -8.66 28.46
N MET A 838 3.39 -8.16 27.22
CA MET A 838 4.25 -8.75 26.18
C MET A 838 5.74 -8.54 26.45
N ARG A 839 6.53 -9.62 26.31
CA ARG A 839 8.00 -9.54 26.41
C ARG A 839 8.66 -8.94 25.18
N THR A 840 8.12 -9.18 24.00
CA THR A 840 8.67 -8.70 22.73
C THR A 840 7.51 -8.22 21.88
N VAL A 841 7.53 -6.94 21.50
CA VAL A 841 6.53 -6.34 20.62
C VAL A 841 7.11 -6.26 19.22
N GLN A 842 6.45 -6.93 18.28
CA GLN A 842 6.74 -6.80 16.85
C GLN A 842 5.70 -5.90 16.22
N ILE A 843 6.14 -4.89 15.45
CA ILE A 843 5.26 -3.97 14.74
C ILE A 843 5.51 -4.13 13.24
N VAL A 844 4.44 -4.43 12.51
CA VAL A 844 4.46 -4.52 11.04
C VAL A 844 3.34 -3.66 10.49
N GLY A 845 3.66 -2.73 9.59
CA GLY A 845 2.67 -1.80 9.02
C GLY A 845 1.92 -0.97 10.07
N GLY A 846 2.59 -0.56 11.15
CA GLY A 846 1.98 0.20 12.26
C GLY A 846 1.08 -0.62 13.19
N SER A 847 0.99 -1.94 13.00
CA SER A 847 0.18 -2.86 13.79
C SER A 847 1.05 -3.77 14.64
N VAL A 848 0.75 -3.86 15.94
CA VAL A 848 1.35 -4.82 16.87
C VAL A 848 0.92 -6.24 16.51
N LEU A 849 1.87 -7.18 16.44
CA LEU A 849 1.64 -8.60 16.23
C LEU A 849 1.75 -9.34 17.56
N ALA A 850 0.88 -10.34 17.76
CA ALA A 850 0.78 -11.12 18.99
C ALA A 850 0.79 -12.61 18.68
N GLU A 851 1.74 -13.35 19.25
CA GLU A 851 1.78 -14.80 19.19
C GLU A 851 0.63 -15.43 19.99
N ASP A 852 0.40 -16.73 19.76
CA ASP A 852 -0.61 -17.48 20.51
C ASP A 852 -0.24 -17.65 21.99
N SER A 853 1.06 -17.62 22.31
CA SER A 853 1.58 -17.70 23.69
C SER A 853 1.58 -16.36 24.43
N ASP A 854 1.28 -15.25 23.74
CA ASP A 854 1.33 -13.94 24.38
C ASP A 854 0.15 -13.74 25.34
N PRO A 855 0.35 -12.98 26.44
CA PRO A 855 -0.70 -12.73 27.42
C PRO A 855 -1.98 -12.17 26.80
N ARG A 856 -3.13 -12.57 27.35
CA ARG A 856 -4.47 -12.11 26.95
C ARG A 856 -5.07 -11.21 28.02
N LEU A 857 -5.88 -10.24 27.59
CA LEU A 857 -6.68 -9.44 28.50
C LEU A 857 -7.76 -10.30 29.17
N ASN A 858 -8.02 -10.01 30.44
CA ASN A 858 -9.03 -10.74 31.22
C ASN A 858 -10.46 -10.37 30.75
N ALA A 859 -11.28 -11.39 30.45
CA ALA A 859 -12.67 -11.27 30.03
C ALA A 859 -13.54 -10.46 31.01
N GLU A 860 -13.20 -10.44 32.30
CA GLU A 860 -13.89 -9.65 33.34
C GLU A 860 -13.89 -8.14 33.09
N ARG A 861 -13.02 -7.64 32.21
CA ARG A 861 -12.93 -6.21 31.87
C ARG A 861 -13.12 -5.96 30.37
N ILE A 862 -13.72 -6.90 29.65
CA ILE A 862 -13.99 -6.77 28.21
C ILE A 862 -15.48 -6.60 28.00
N ILE A 863 -15.88 -5.59 27.23
CA ILE A 863 -17.28 -5.41 26.81
C ILE A 863 -17.49 -5.94 25.39
N ILE A 864 -18.72 -6.33 25.09
CA ILE A 864 -19.13 -6.82 23.77
C ILE A 864 -20.12 -5.84 23.15
N THR A 865 -19.93 -5.53 21.87
CA THR A 865 -20.71 -4.54 21.13
C THR A 865 -20.99 -5.03 19.70
N PRO A 866 -21.95 -4.45 18.97
CA PRO A 866 -22.17 -4.79 17.57
C PRO A 866 -21.06 -4.26 16.66
N SER A 867 -20.87 -4.91 15.50
CA SER A 867 -19.79 -4.71 14.51
C SER A 867 -19.55 -3.30 13.96
N ASP A 868 -20.41 -2.33 14.29
CA ASP A 868 -20.35 -0.93 13.84
C ASP A 868 -20.17 0.09 14.98
N PHE A 869 -20.07 -0.36 16.23
CA PHE A 869 -19.80 0.52 17.36
C PHE A 869 -18.29 0.76 17.53
N CYS A 870 -17.88 2.02 17.64
CA CYS A 870 -16.48 2.40 17.81
C CYS A 870 -16.31 3.35 18.99
N VAL A 871 -15.79 2.84 20.10
CA VAL A 871 -15.44 3.65 21.27
C VAL A 871 -14.36 4.68 20.90
N THR A 872 -14.65 5.96 21.09
CA THR A 872 -13.73 7.07 20.79
C THR A 872 -12.69 7.32 21.89
N GLY A 873 -11.62 8.03 21.56
CA GLY A 873 -10.67 8.56 22.55
C GLY A 873 -9.79 7.51 23.26
N THR A 874 -9.71 6.28 22.74
CA THR A 874 -8.89 5.23 23.34
C THR A 874 -7.43 5.31 22.90
N ARG A 875 -6.49 4.86 23.74
CA ARG A 875 -5.08 4.60 23.35
C ARG A 875 -4.89 3.30 22.56
N GLY A 876 -5.99 2.66 22.14
CA GLY A 876 -5.99 1.39 21.41
C GLY A 876 -6.22 1.56 19.91
N GLN A 877 -5.95 0.49 19.15
CA GLN A 877 -6.26 0.38 17.73
C GLN A 877 -7.48 -0.51 17.52
N ARG A 878 -8.53 0.01 16.88
CA ARG A 878 -9.65 -0.81 16.40
C ARG A 878 -9.20 -1.68 15.23
N ARG A 879 -9.38 -3.00 15.32
CA ARG A 879 -8.83 -3.97 14.36
C ARG A 879 -9.83 -5.07 14.01
N LEU A 880 -9.91 -5.44 12.72
CA LEU A 880 -10.55 -6.68 12.27
C LEU A 880 -9.59 -7.86 12.44
N VAL A 881 -9.91 -8.76 13.37
CA VAL A 881 -9.00 -9.85 13.78
C VAL A 881 -9.39 -11.18 13.16
N SER A 882 -10.70 -11.42 12.97
CA SER A 882 -11.18 -12.63 12.30
C SER A 882 -12.50 -12.42 11.60
N VAL A 883 -12.78 -13.31 10.64
CA VAL A 883 -14.04 -13.38 9.91
C VAL A 883 -14.50 -14.84 9.91
N ALA A 884 -15.73 -15.08 10.34
CA ALA A 884 -16.37 -16.39 10.28
C ALA A 884 -17.43 -16.41 9.16
N VAL A 885 -17.41 -17.46 8.34
CA VAL A 885 -18.44 -17.72 7.34
C VAL A 885 -19.27 -18.91 7.81
N GLU A 886 -20.51 -18.67 8.19
CA GLU A 886 -21.40 -19.71 8.73
C GLU A 886 -22.16 -20.41 7.58
N MET A 887 -22.05 -21.73 7.52
CA MET A 887 -22.68 -22.58 6.49
C MET A 887 -23.62 -23.62 7.13
N PRO A 888 -24.68 -23.18 7.83
CA PRO A 888 -25.46 -24.05 8.72
C PRO A 888 -26.24 -25.15 7.96
N ASN A 889 -26.58 -24.88 6.69
CA ASN A 889 -27.40 -25.77 5.85
C ASN A 889 -26.57 -26.77 5.01
N LEU A 890 -25.24 -26.75 5.12
CA LEU A 890 -24.37 -27.64 4.35
C LEU A 890 -23.86 -28.80 5.22
N SER A 891 -23.82 -30.00 4.64
CA SER A 891 -23.05 -31.09 5.23
C SER A 891 -21.55 -30.77 5.21
N TYR A 892 -20.76 -31.39 6.09
CA TYR A 892 -19.31 -31.22 6.11
C TYR A 892 -18.67 -31.44 4.73
N LYS A 893 -19.15 -32.43 3.96
CA LYS A 893 -18.65 -32.72 2.61
C LYS A 893 -18.93 -31.57 1.63
N GLN A 894 -20.12 -30.98 1.70
CA GLN A 894 -20.47 -29.83 0.86
C GLN A 894 -19.72 -28.57 1.29
N ALA A 895 -19.65 -28.29 2.59
CA ALA A 895 -18.91 -27.15 3.14
C ALA A 895 -17.39 -27.24 2.86
N ARG A 896 -16.83 -28.45 2.80
CA ARG A 896 -15.43 -28.69 2.41
C ARG A 896 -15.18 -28.49 0.90
N GLN A 897 -16.22 -28.59 0.08
CA GLN A 897 -16.12 -28.36 -1.37
C GLN A 897 -16.20 -26.87 -1.73
N GLU A 898 -16.89 -26.07 -0.92
CA GLU A 898 -16.93 -24.59 -0.98
C GLU A 898 -15.63 -23.93 -0.51
#